data_AF-A0A9W4T3Y8-F1
#
_entry.id   AF-A0A9W4T3Y8-F1
#
_cell.length_a   1.000
_cell.length_b   1.000
_cell.length_c   1.000
_cell.angle_alpha   90.00
_cell.angle_beta   90.00
_cell.angle_gamma   90.00
#
_symmetry.space_group_name_H-M   'P 1'
#
loop_
_entity.id
_entity.type
_entity.pdbx_description
1 polymer ?
#
loop_
_entity_poly.entity_id
_entity_poly.type
_entity_poly.pdbx_seq_one_letter_code
_entity_poly.pdbx_strand_id
1 'polypeptide(L)'
;MRKLEYYNRRQGELENSYARQQELLRKKDEEVRQLNAKLQEIGAKYNINLKKEKALLEANFKKQQQQINSLTEELKEVQDKEKDNQVSIEEAKKAYERKESELTRLQEEHERYKTNSRRTLSKNAELENKLSRTTREKGELEEKIKKLEEEVGVLREVAKSVGETARTEKGELRSKVVEQEETIIRQKARITELEADLESDGAAAEILTKAFGEERNEVEQEKLTLTGDLERLNTELAKISSEKEELTTQITRLNTKINELTKELQENLKTAETEKGELETRLAEVLASVETLNKRIEDIESDKDAYRKQYIEEGRLKYEKELKITELESQVADLKKKEVELEKQVSHLTAQLVAIPSISSEAEKIITKLTAEKEDLTKKVADYQAEIINNREAFKAEINQKKEEVAGLENDIKNEKANISGGLAEELEALRTTKDSELAARELKIIEDAKLLEKAENATTKLAEENKELGEKLKSFSVDYNNIEERLNEVESKTEKITEEKKSAEETLTSLQSENSSLRSENNSLSSQLYFKEGDLRRSNAKIYEIKQEKTDLNQQISDLRREIADKETEINKLQEIIDGLKPLKKSLGVGREPQVKHLVDLLAGERNELKEQNAELTSQIAILTAELETNKEQNEEAEKRNSKTINDLVKQRENNQEQIDKLNKDLNDLTTERENTQNLTKQIQQLTRQRNIFQQRYQGQRDQLTITEQELATITKNHAN
;
A
#
# COMPACT_ATOMS: atom_id res chain seq x y z
N MET A 1 -100.50 6.29 -89.16
CA MET A 1 -100.63 5.40 -87.99
C MET A 1 -99.41 4.49 -87.84
N ARG A 2 -99.25 3.38 -88.58
CA ARG A 2 -98.10 2.46 -88.40
C ARG A 2 -96.70 3.07 -88.57
N LYS A 3 -96.51 4.02 -89.50
CA LYS A 3 -95.24 4.78 -89.62
C LYS A 3 -94.95 5.68 -88.41
N LEU A 4 -95.99 6.16 -87.73
CA LEU A 4 -95.88 7.00 -86.53
C LEU A 4 -95.49 6.15 -85.32
N GLU A 5 -96.06 4.94 -85.19
CA GLU A 5 -95.67 3.96 -84.15
C GLU A 5 -94.23 3.47 -84.32
N TYR A 6 -93.79 3.25 -85.56
CA TYR A 6 -92.39 2.90 -85.84
C TYR A 6 -91.43 4.04 -85.44
N TYR A 7 -91.78 5.29 -85.76
CA TYR A 7 -90.96 6.45 -85.37
C TYR A 7 -90.92 6.64 -83.86
N ASN A 8 -92.04 6.51 -83.17
CA ASN A 8 -92.09 6.64 -81.70
C ASN A 8 -91.32 5.51 -81.00
N ARG A 9 -91.38 4.27 -81.52
CA ARG A 9 -90.63 3.14 -80.96
C ARG A 9 -89.11 3.30 -81.22
N ARG A 10 -88.71 3.73 -82.41
CA ARG A 10 -87.32 4.06 -82.77
C ARG A 10 -86.78 5.22 -81.92
N GLN A 11 -87.61 6.22 -81.65
CA GLN A 11 -87.26 7.36 -80.80
C GLN A 11 -87.08 6.93 -79.34
N GLY A 12 -87.96 6.07 -78.81
CA GLY A 12 -87.80 5.51 -77.46
C GLY A 12 -86.59 4.58 -77.31
N GLU A 13 -86.20 3.85 -78.36
CA GLU A 13 -84.97 3.06 -78.40
C GLU A 13 -83.72 3.95 -78.42
N LEU A 14 -83.75 5.06 -79.16
CA LEU A 14 -82.69 6.07 -79.19
C LEU A 14 -82.54 6.77 -77.83
N GLU A 15 -83.65 7.15 -77.20
CA GLU A 15 -83.66 7.76 -75.86
C GLU A 15 -83.14 6.79 -74.80
N ASN A 16 -83.51 5.50 -74.87
CA ASN A 16 -82.97 4.46 -73.99
C ASN A 16 -81.48 4.17 -74.23
N SER A 17 -81.03 4.16 -75.48
CA SER A 17 -79.62 4.01 -75.84
C SER A 17 -78.80 5.20 -75.30
N TYR A 18 -79.31 6.41 -75.46
CA TYR A 18 -78.69 7.63 -74.94
C TYR A 18 -78.65 7.65 -73.41
N ALA A 19 -79.73 7.23 -72.74
CA ALA A 19 -79.76 7.08 -71.29
C ALA A 19 -78.75 6.05 -70.78
N ARG A 20 -78.61 4.90 -71.46
CA ARG A 20 -77.58 3.89 -71.12
C ARG A 20 -76.17 4.41 -71.33
N GLN A 21 -75.91 5.19 -72.39
CA GLN A 21 -74.61 5.81 -72.60
C GLN A 21 -74.28 6.86 -71.54
N GLN A 22 -75.27 7.69 -71.15
CA GLN A 22 -75.15 8.65 -70.05
C GLN A 22 -74.85 7.95 -68.71
N GLU A 23 -75.53 6.84 -68.42
CA GLU A 23 -75.28 6.01 -67.23
C GLU A 23 -73.86 5.43 -67.24
N LEU A 24 -73.39 4.97 -68.40
CA LEU A 24 -72.05 4.42 -68.58
C LEU A 24 -70.96 5.50 -68.39
N LEU A 25 -71.18 6.69 -68.96
CA LEU A 25 -70.31 7.85 -68.76
C LEU A 25 -70.24 8.24 -67.28
N ARG A 26 -71.39 8.29 -66.60
CA ARG A 26 -71.47 8.60 -65.18
C ARG A 26 -70.72 7.56 -64.33
N LYS A 27 -70.80 6.27 -64.68
CA LYS A 27 -70.02 5.22 -64.01
C LYS A 27 -68.52 5.36 -64.25
N LYS A 28 -68.10 5.69 -65.48
CA LYS A 28 -66.69 5.95 -65.79
C LYS A 28 -66.16 7.18 -65.07
N ASP A 29 -66.93 8.25 -65.00
CA ASP A 29 -66.55 9.45 -64.24
C ASP A 29 -66.40 9.15 -62.74
N GLU A 30 -67.25 8.27 -62.19
CA GLU A 30 -67.15 7.82 -60.81
C GLU A 30 -65.92 6.93 -60.57
N GLU A 31 -65.59 6.02 -61.51
CA GLU A 31 -64.33 5.25 -61.48
C GLU A 31 -63.10 6.16 -61.53
N VAL A 32 -63.10 7.17 -62.40
CA VAL A 32 -62.01 8.15 -62.51
C VAL A 32 -61.88 8.95 -61.21
N ARG A 33 -62.98 9.33 -60.57
CA ARG A 33 -62.94 9.97 -59.23
C ARG A 33 -62.36 9.06 -58.16
N GLN A 34 -62.76 7.78 -58.14
CA GLN A 34 -62.24 6.81 -57.17
C GLN A 34 -60.75 6.53 -57.39
N LEU A 35 -60.30 6.43 -58.63
CA LEU A 35 -58.89 6.30 -58.99
C LEU A 35 -58.08 7.53 -58.58
N ASN A 36 -58.60 8.74 -58.83
CA ASN A 36 -57.95 9.98 -58.40
C ASN A 36 -57.89 10.10 -56.87
N ALA A 37 -58.93 9.68 -56.15
CA ALA A 37 -58.93 9.65 -54.69
C ALA A 37 -57.86 8.65 -54.15
N LYS A 38 -57.76 7.46 -54.74
CA LYS A 38 -56.71 6.48 -54.40
C LYS A 38 -55.30 7.02 -54.70
N LEU A 39 -55.11 7.70 -55.83
CA LEU A 39 -53.84 8.34 -56.19
C LEU A 39 -53.44 9.43 -55.19
N GLN A 40 -54.40 10.25 -54.75
CA GLN A 40 -54.15 11.23 -53.69
C GLN A 40 -53.81 10.56 -52.35
N GLU A 41 -54.49 9.47 -52.00
CA GLU A 41 -54.21 8.71 -50.78
C GLU A 41 -52.81 8.07 -50.80
N ILE A 42 -52.41 7.49 -51.94
CA ILE A 42 -51.06 6.95 -52.16
C ILE A 42 -50.02 8.09 -52.08
N GLY A 43 -50.28 9.22 -52.73
CA GLY A 43 -49.41 10.40 -52.66
C GLY A 43 -49.25 10.95 -51.25
N ALA A 44 -50.32 10.95 -50.44
CA ALA A 44 -50.29 11.36 -49.05
C ALA A 44 -49.50 10.36 -48.18
N LYS A 45 -49.72 9.05 -48.35
CA LYS A 45 -48.96 8.00 -47.65
C LYS A 45 -47.48 8.04 -47.99
N TYR A 46 -47.14 8.24 -49.26
CA TYR A 46 -45.77 8.40 -49.72
C TYR A 46 -45.10 9.62 -49.08
N ASN A 47 -45.77 10.78 -49.05
CA ASN A 47 -45.26 11.99 -48.39
C ASN A 47 -45.07 11.83 -46.87
N ILE A 48 -45.96 11.08 -46.21
CA ILE A 48 -45.84 10.79 -44.77
C ILE A 48 -44.63 9.89 -44.52
N ASN A 49 -44.43 8.84 -45.34
CA ASN A 49 -43.25 7.98 -45.23
C ASN A 49 -41.96 8.75 -45.51
N LEU A 50 -41.94 9.61 -46.54
CA LEU A 50 -40.76 10.43 -46.85
C LEU A 50 -40.43 11.40 -45.71
N LYS A 51 -41.44 11.99 -45.05
CA LYS A 51 -41.23 12.82 -43.85
C LYS A 51 -40.72 12.02 -42.66
N LYS A 52 -41.25 10.81 -42.43
CA LYS A 52 -40.77 9.92 -41.36
C LYS A 52 -39.32 9.51 -41.60
N GLU A 53 -38.98 9.13 -42.82
CA GLU A 53 -37.64 8.70 -43.21
C GLU A 53 -36.64 9.85 -43.10
N LYS A 54 -37.01 11.05 -43.55
CA LYS A 54 -36.21 12.27 -43.37
C LYS A 54 -36.00 12.62 -41.89
N ALA A 55 -37.05 12.53 -41.06
CA ALA A 55 -36.94 12.76 -39.62
C ALA A 55 -36.07 11.71 -38.92
N LEU A 56 -36.12 10.45 -39.37
CA LEU A 56 -35.25 9.38 -38.87
C LEU A 56 -33.79 9.63 -39.24
N LEU A 57 -33.53 10.09 -40.47
CA LEU A 57 -32.19 10.47 -40.92
C LEU A 57 -31.65 11.66 -40.13
N GLU A 58 -32.45 12.71 -39.93
CA GLU A 58 -32.06 13.87 -39.12
C GLU A 58 -31.81 13.49 -37.66
N ALA A 59 -32.61 12.61 -37.07
CA ALA A 59 -32.40 12.11 -35.72
C ALA A 59 -31.10 11.30 -35.60
N ASN A 60 -30.82 10.41 -36.56
CA ASN A 60 -29.58 9.65 -36.61
C ASN A 60 -28.36 10.55 -36.79
N PHE A 61 -28.44 11.55 -37.68
CA PHE A 61 -27.37 12.52 -37.90
C PHE A 61 -27.08 13.33 -36.63
N LYS A 62 -28.13 13.74 -35.91
CA LYS A 62 -28.01 14.48 -34.64
C LYS A 62 -27.38 13.61 -33.53
N LYS A 63 -27.74 12.33 -33.47
CA LYS A 63 -27.17 11.34 -32.54
C LYS A 63 -25.69 11.09 -32.83
N GLN A 64 -25.31 10.96 -34.11
CA GLN A 64 -23.92 10.86 -34.54
C GLN A 64 -23.13 12.13 -34.21
N GLN A 65 -23.70 13.31 -34.43
CA GLN A 65 -23.06 14.58 -34.07
C GLN A 65 -22.83 14.72 -32.57
N GLN A 66 -23.78 14.26 -31.73
CA GLN A 66 -23.61 14.22 -30.28
C GLN A 66 -22.50 13.26 -29.85
N GLN A 67 -22.40 12.09 -30.49
CA GLN A 67 -21.29 11.16 -30.26
C GLN A 67 -19.94 11.77 -30.64
N ILE A 68 -19.86 12.45 -31.78
CA ILE A 68 -18.63 13.13 -32.21
C ILE A 68 -18.22 14.21 -31.20
N ASN A 69 -19.18 15.01 -30.71
CA ASN A 69 -18.89 16.05 -29.72
C ASN A 69 -18.43 15.45 -28.37
N SER A 70 -19.09 14.39 -27.91
CA SER A 70 -18.68 13.64 -26.70
C SER A 70 -17.26 13.09 -26.82
N LEU A 71 -16.94 12.45 -27.94
CA LEU A 71 -15.59 11.92 -28.19
C LEU A 71 -14.55 13.03 -28.32
N THR A 72 -14.93 14.21 -28.82
CA THR A 72 -14.05 15.37 -28.91
C THR A 72 -13.74 15.95 -27.52
N GLU A 73 -14.72 15.96 -26.62
CA GLU A 73 -14.52 16.37 -25.22
C GLU A 73 -13.66 15.36 -24.43
N GLU A 74 -13.91 14.06 -24.60
CA GLU A 74 -13.06 13.01 -24.01
C GLU A 74 -11.62 13.09 -24.51
N LEU A 75 -11.42 13.33 -25.82
CA LEU A 75 -10.07 13.51 -26.40
C LEU A 75 -9.35 14.72 -25.79
N LYS A 76 -10.09 15.81 -25.53
CA LYS A 76 -9.55 17.02 -24.92
C LYS A 76 -9.17 16.78 -23.45
N GLU A 77 -10.00 16.05 -22.71
CA GLU A 77 -9.73 15.68 -21.31
C GLU A 77 -8.50 14.76 -21.20
N VAL A 78 -8.32 13.84 -22.15
CA VAL A 78 -7.11 13.00 -22.24
C VAL A 78 -5.87 13.84 -22.55
N GLN A 79 -5.97 14.80 -23.48
CA GLN A 79 -4.86 15.71 -23.80
C GLN A 79 -4.47 16.63 -22.63
N ASP A 80 -5.45 17.09 -21.85
CA ASP A 80 -5.19 17.90 -20.66
C ASP A 80 -4.53 17.04 -19.55
N LYS A 81 -4.99 15.81 -19.33
CA LYS A 81 -4.33 14.86 -18.42
C LYS A 81 -2.91 14.48 -18.87
N GLU A 82 -2.67 14.36 -20.17
CA GLU A 82 -1.33 14.10 -20.71
C GLU A 82 -0.39 15.28 -20.44
N LYS A 83 -0.89 16.52 -20.56
CA LYS A 83 -0.15 17.73 -20.17
C LYS A 83 0.18 17.76 -18.68
N ASP A 84 -0.79 17.45 -17.82
CA ASP A 84 -0.57 17.42 -16.36
C ASP A 84 0.43 16.33 -15.95
N ASN A 85 0.38 15.17 -16.63
CA ASN A 85 1.37 14.11 -16.46
C ASN A 85 2.76 14.55 -16.93
N GLN A 86 2.88 15.27 -18.05
CA GLN A 86 4.17 15.82 -18.51
C GLN A 86 4.75 16.83 -17.50
N VAL A 87 3.91 17.69 -16.91
CA VAL A 87 4.34 18.62 -15.85
C VAL A 87 4.82 17.84 -14.62
N SER A 88 4.07 16.83 -14.18
CA SER A 88 4.43 16.00 -13.02
C SER A 88 5.74 15.22 -13.24
N ILE A 89 5.97 14.71 -14.46
CA ILE A 89 7.23 14.04 -14.83
C ILE A 89 8.40 15.02 -14.76
N GLU A 90 8.22 16.25 -15.24
CA GLU A 90 9.29 17.25 -15.25
C GLU A 90 9.59 17.80 -13.85
N GLU A 91 8.60 17.87 -12.97
CA GLU A 91 8.79 18.16 -11.54
C GLU A 91 9.51 17.01 -10.82
N ALA A 92 9.16 15.76 -11.14
CA ALA A 92 9.85 14.58 -10.61
C ALA A 92 11.33 14.54 -11.04
N LYS A 93 11.65 14.90 -12.30
CA LYS A 93 13.05 15.03 -12.76
C LYS A 93 13.80 16.12 -11.98
N LYS A 94 13.20 17.29 -11.79
CA LYS A 94 13.82 18.37 -10.99
C LYS A 94 14.02 17.96 -9.53
N ALA A 95 13.10 17.18 -8.96
CA ALA A 95 13.24 16.64 -7.61
C ALA A 95 14.38 15.61 -7.54
N TYR A 96 14.53 14.77 -8.56
CA TYR A 96 15.63 13.82 -8.69
C TYR A 96 16.99 14.52 -8.81
N GLU A 97 17.11 15.53 -9.68
CA GLU A 97 18.34 16.34 -9.83
C GLU A 97 18.74 17.05 -8.53
N ARG A 98 17.76 17.53 -7.74
CA ARG A 98 18.01 18.10 -6.40
C ARG A 98 18.55 17.05 -5.44
N LYS A 99 17.99 15.84 -5.45
CA LYS A 99 18.45 14.73 -4.59
C LYS A 99 19.83 14.24 -4.98
N GLU A 100 20.14 14.22 -6.27
CA GLU A 100 21.48 13.88 -6.78
C GLU A 100 22.53 14.94 -6.40
N SER A 101 22.15 16.23 -6.46
CA SER A 101 22.99 17.33 -5.97
C SER A 101 23.21 17.25 -4.45
N GLU A 102 22.18 16.88 -3.68
CA GLU A 102 22.25 16.68 -2.23
C GLU A 102 23.14 15.47 -1.86
N LEU A 103 23.05 14.39 -2.62
CA LEU A 103 23.92 13.21 -2.49
C LEU A 103 25.39 13.58 -2.74
N THR A 104 25.67 14.35 -3.79
CA THR A 104 27.02 14.83 -4.12
C THR A 104 27.58 15.70 -2.98
N ARG A 105 26.76 16.60 -2.42
CA ARG A 105 27.15 17.44 -1.28
C ARG A 105 27.43 16.63 -0.02
N LEU A 106 26.61 15.61 0.27
CA LEU A 106 26.83 14.70 1.41
C LEU A 106 28.10 13.85 1.24
N GLN A 107 28.43 13.44 0.02
CA GLN A 107 29.68 12.74 -0.28
C GLN A 107 30.91 13.63 -0.07
N GLU A 108 30.85 14.91 -0.48
CA GLU A 108 31.89 15.90 -0.19
C GLU A 108 32.05 16.15 1.32
N GLU A 109 30.94 16.21 2.05
CA GLU A 109 30.93 16.42 3.51
C GLU A 109 31.51 15.21 4.26
N HIS A 110 31.20 13.99 3.80
CA HIS A 110 31.81 12.75 4.31
C HIS A 110 33.33 12.71 4.08
N GLU A 111 33.82 13.11 2.90
CA GLU A 111 35.26 13.17 2.63
C GLU A 111 35.97 14.29 3.42
N ARG A 112 35.30 15.41 3.71
CA ARG A 112 35.79 16.42 4.67
C ARG A 112 35.88 15.85 6.09
N TYR A 113 34.88 15.08 6.52
CA TYR A 113 34.86 14.44 7.84
C TYR A 113 36.01 13.43 7.98
N LYS A 114 36.24 12.62 6.95
CA LYS A 114 37.34 11.65 6.85
C LYS A 114 38.72 12.33 6.91
N THR A 115 38.86 13.48 6.25
CA THR A 115 40.09 14.30 6.28
C THR A 115 40.32 14.92 7.67
N ASN A 116 39.27 15.38 8.35
CA ASN A 116 39.36 15.90 9.71
C ASN A 116 39.68 14.81 10.74
N SER A 117 39.13 13.61 10.58
CA SER A 117 39.44 12.44 11.42
C SER A 117 40.91 12.03 11.30
N ARG A 118 41.49 12.06 10.08
CA ARG A 118 42.94 11.85 9.88
C ARG A 118 43.81 12.93 10.57
N ARG A 119 43.36 14.20 10.57
CA ARG A 119 44.06 15.28 11.29
C ARG A 119 44.01 15.11 12.81
N THR A 120 42.90 14.60 13.36
CA THR A 120 42.77 14.35 14.81
C THR A 120 43.61 13.16 15.25
N LEU A 121 43.65 12.09 14.43
CA LEU A 121 44.55 10.94 14.67
C LEU A 121 46.03 11.34 14.61
N SER A 122 46.43 12.24 13.70
CA SER A 122 47.79 12.77 13.63
C SER A 122 48.15 13.62 14.88
N LYS A 123 47.22 14.44 15.37
CA LYS A 123 47.41 15.21 16.62
C LYS A 123 47.49 14.33 17.87
N ASN A 124 46.76 13.21 17.92
CA ASN A 124 46.87 12.26 19.03
C ASN A 124 48.23 11.55 19.03
N ALA A 125 48.78 11.21 17.86
CA ALA A 125 50.14 10.66 17.75
C ALA A 125 51.24 11.67 18.15
N GLU A 126 51.03 12.98 17.94
CA GLU A 126 51.92 14.03 18.46
C GLU A 126 51.84 14.18 19.99
N LEU A 127 50.64 14.03 20.57
CA LEU A 127 50.42 14.11 22.02
C LEU A 127 51.00 12.89 22.76
N GLU A 128 50.89 11.69 22.19
CA GLU A 128 51.55 10.48 22.74
C GLU A 128 53.08 10.56 22.71
N ASN A 129 53.66 11.17 21.66
CA ASN A 129 55.09 11.43 21.60
C ASN A 129 55.55 12.48 22.64
N LYS A 130 54.72 13.49 22.93
CA LYS A 130 55.00 14.45 24.01
C LYS A 130 54.92 13.79 25.39
N LEU A 131 53.92 12.97 25.64
CA LEU A 131 53.75 12.23 26.89
C LEU A 131 54.94 11.30 27.17
N SER A 132 55.48 10.66 26.12
CA SER A 132 56.66 9.78 26.20
C SER A 132 57.96 10.54 26.51
N ARG A 133 58.10 11.81 26.07
CA ARG A 133 59.23 12.67 26.44
C ARG A 133 59.15 13.14 27.89
N THR A 134 58.00 13.60 28.34
CA THR A 134 57.80 14.07 29.73
C THR A 134 57.97 12.94 30.75
N THR A 135 57.64 11.70 30.39
CA THR A 135 57.87 10.52 31.24
C THR A 135 59.36 10.17 31.36
N ARG A 136 60.17 10.46 30.34
CA ARG A 136 61.64 10.30 30.38
C ARG A 136 62.33 11.38 31.21
N GLU A 137 61.90 12.64 31.07
CA GLU A 137 62.42 13.78 31.84
C GLU A 137 62.13 13.67 33.35
N LYS A 138 61.00 13.03 33.72
CA LYS A 138 60.69 12.71 35.12
C LYS A 138 61.69 11.70 35.72
N GLY A 139 62.07 10.67 34.96
CA GLY A 139 63.06 9.67 35.41
C GLY A 139 64.46 10.25 35.59
N GLU A 140 64.88 11.21 34.75
CA GLU A 140 66.19 11.88 34.88
C GLU A 140 66.27 12.84 36.09
N LEU A 141 65.13 13.38 36.54
CA LEU A 141 65.05 14.20 37.76
C LEU A 141 65.07 13.36 39.04
N GLU A 142 64.43 12.19 39.03
CA GLU A 142 64.45 11.24 40.16
C GLU A 142 65.87 10.68 40.40
N GLU A 143 66.70 10.54 39.35
CA GLU A 143 68.10 10.10 39.47
C GLU A 143 69.04 11.21 39.99
N LYS A 144 68.74 12.50 39.72
CA LYS A 144 69.48 13.65 40.28
C LYS A 144 69.22 13.88 41.76
N ILE A 145 68.00 13.61 42.23
CA ILE A 145 67.65 13.71 43.66
C ILE A 145 68.43 12.68 44.48
N LYS A 146 68.59 11.46 43.95
CA LYS A 146 69.34 10.38 44.61
C LYS A 146 70.84 10.67 44.75
N LYS A 147 71.44 11.42 43.82
CA LYS A 147 72.86 11.86 43.90
C LYS A 147 73.10 13.00 44.90
N LEU A 148 72.11 13.87 45.14
CA LEU A 148 72.23 14.95 46.11
C LEU A 148 72.08 14.46 47.56
N GLU A 149 71.37 13.35 47.78
CA GLU A 149 71.25 12.72 49.10
C GLU A 149 72.55 12.03 49.55
N GLU A 150 73.40 11.58 48.62
CA GLU A 150 74.72 11.00 48.92
C GLU A 150 75.79 12.07 49.26
N GLU A 151 75.70 13.29 48.69
CA GLU A 151 76.65 14.39 48.97
C GLU A 151 76.44 15.06 50.34
N VAL A 152 75.23 14.99 50.91
CA VAL A 152 74.93 15.53 52.27
C VAL A 152 75.47 14.60 53.38
N GLY A 153 75.67 13.31 53.09
CA GLY A 153 76.26 12.35 54.03
C GLY A 153 77.74 12.60 54.34
N VAL A 154 78.51 13.11 53.37
CA VAL A 154 79.97 13.33 53.50
C VAL A 154 80.31 14.60 54.31
N LEU A 155 79.37 15.54 54.44
CA LEU A 155 79.58 16.79 55.19
C LEU A 155 79.32 16.66 56.70
N ARG A 156 78.83 15.51 57.18
CA ARG A 156 78.60 15.25 58.63
C ARG A 156 79.79 14.65 59.37
N GLU A 157 80.82 14.18 58.67
CA GLU A 157 82.04 13.60 59.28
C GLU A 157 83.19 14.62 59.46
N VAL A 158 83.14 15.78 58.81
CA VAL A 158 84.21 16.81 58.89
C VAL A 158 84.05 17.73 60.12
N ALA A 159 82.90 17.70 60.81
CA ALA A 159 82.66 18.52 62.01
C ALA A 159 83.18 17.91 63.32
N LYS A 160 83.79 16.71 63.29
CA LYS A 160 84.22 15.97 64.50
C LYS A 160 85.74 15.96 64.75
N SER A 161 86.55 16.65 63.93
CA SER A 161 88.03 16.54 63.95
C SER A 161 88.82 17.85 64.14
N VAL A 162 88.22 18.92 64.67
CA VAL A 162 88.89 20.25 64.82
C VAL A 162 89.13 20.65 66.29
N GLY A 163 89.00 19.72 67.24
CA GLY A 163 88.94 20.05 68.67
C GLY A 163 90.17 19.76 69.53
N GLU A 164 91.14 18.93 69.13
CA GLU A 164 92.16 18.45 70.07
C GLU A 164 93.55 18.33 69.43
N THR A 165 94.30 19.43 69.42
CA THR A 165 95.76 19.37 69.43
C THR A 165 96.33 20.63 70.09
N ALA A 166 96.28 20.70 71.43
CA ALA A 166 97.04 21.70 72.17
C ALA A 166 97.27 21.30 73.65
N ARG A 167 98.49 20.84 73.92
CA ARG A 167 99.31 21.22 75.08
C ARG A 167 98.72 21.00 76.48
N THR A 168 99.38 20.16 77.27
CA THR A 168 100.58 20.64 78.01
C THR A 168 101.31 19.50 78.71
N GLU A 169 102.57 19.33 78.33
CA GLU A 169 103.62 18.93 79.27
C GLU A 169 103.74 19.99 80.38
N LYS A 170 104.12 19.51 81.58
CA LYS A 170 105.06 20.15 82.53
C LYS A 170 104.54 21.42 83.23
N GLY A 171 104.46 21.54 84.55
CA GLY A 171 104.96 20.82 85.72
C GLY A 171 104.30 21.52 86.93
N GLU A 172 104.51 21.20 88.19
CA GLU A 172 105.74 20.79 88.85
C GLU A 172 105.34 20.27 90.23
N LEU A 173 105.75 19.05 90.57
CA LEU A 173 106.04 18.66 91.94
C LEU A 173 107.32 17.82 91.93
N ARG A 174 108.46 18.53 91.92
CA ARG A 174 109.74 17.99 92.34
C ARG A 174 110.37 18.94 93.36
N SER A 175 110.23 18.54 94.62
CA SER A 175 110.78 19.13 95.85
C SER A 175 109.96 20.28 96.43
N LYS A 176 109.24 20.18 97.57
CA LYS A 176 109.31 19.28 98.74
C LYS A 176 110.74 19.08 99.30
N VAL A 177 110.91 19.57 100.53
CA VAL A 177 111.75 18.99 101.60
C VAL A 177 113.19 19.53 101.70
N VAL A 178 113.34 20.77 102.18
CA VAL A 178 114.49 21.14 103.02
C VAL A 178 114.11 21.94 104.29
N GLU A 179 112.93 22.55 104.42
CA GLU A 179 112.69 23.44 105.58
C GLU A 179 111.35 23.19 106.30
N GLN A 180 111.18 21.96 106.79
CA GLN A 180 110.26 21.61 107.88
C GLN A 180 111.04 21.11 109.11
N GLU A 181 112.05 21.86 109.54
CA GLU A 181 112.75 21.63 110.83
C GLU A 181 112.51 22.71 111.90
N GLU A 182 111.70 23.76 111.64
CA GLU A 182 111.39 24.78 112.66
C GLU A 182 109.90 24.88 113.08
N THR A 183 109.00 24.07 112.50
CA THR A 183 107.54 24.16 112.75
C THR A 183 107.02 23.29 113.90
N ILE A 184 107.89 22.51 114.56
CA ILE A 184 107.53 21.60 115.66
C ILE A 184 107.34 22.32 117.01
N ILE A 185 107.74 23.60 117.14
CA ILE A 185 107.60 24.36 118.40
C ILE A 185 106.34 25.27 118.45
N ARG A 186 105.65 25.55 117.32
CA ARG A 186 104.45 26.42 117.29
C ARG A 186 103.09 25.70 117.16
N GLN A 187 103.06 24.39 116.93
CA GLN A 187 101.82 23.64 116.73
C GLN A 187 101.17 23.09 118.02
N LYS A 188 101.75 23.33 119.20
CA LYS A 188 101.17 22.93 120.50
C LYS A 188 100.13 23.90 121.08
N ALA A 189 99.85 25.04 120.44
CA ALA A 189 98.91 26.05 120.95
C ALA A 189 97.61 26.24 120.12
N ARG A 190 97.40 25.47 119.04
CA ARG A 190 96.24 25.60 118.12
C ARG A 190 95.26 24.43 118.15
N ILE A 191 95.52 23.42 119.01
CA ILE A 191 94.67 22.24 119.17
C ILE A 191 93.43 22.54 120.05
N THR A 192 93.44 23.61 120.85
CA THR A 192 92.33 23.93 121.76
C THR A 192 91.21 24.80 121.15
N GLU A 193 91.36 25.24 119.90
CA GLU A 193 90.41 26.18 119.24
C GLU A 193 89.57 25.50 118.13
N LEU A 194 89.95 24.30 117.67
CA LEU A 194 89.28 23.56 116.58
C LEU A 194 88.20 22.57 117.07
N GLU A 195 87.98 22.43 118.37
CA GLU A 195 86.95 21.53 118.94
C GLU A 195 85.55 22.19 119.04
N ALA A 196 85.42 23.50 118.74
CA ALA A 196 84.15 24.23 118.83
C ALA A 196 83.38 24.37 117.50
N ASP A 197 84.03 24.21 116.33
CA ASP A 197 83.39 24.41 115.01
C ASP A 197 82.74 23.14 114.42
N LEU A 198 83.01 21.95 114.97
CA LEU A 198 82.56 20.67 114.41
C LEU A 198 81.12 20.28 114.78
N GLU A 199 80.48 20.99 115.71
CA GLU A 199 79.11 20.71 116.17
C GLU A 199 78.03 21.48 115.38
N SER A 200 78.42 22.49 114.59
CA SER A 200 77.51 23.30 113.76
C SER A 200 77.23 22.70 112.37
N ASP A 201 78.17 21.97 111.78
CA ASP A 201 78.05 21.48 110.39
C ASP A 201 77.22 20.18 110.24
N GLY A 202 77.00 19.44 111.34
CA GLY A 202 76.19 18.21 111.32
C GLY A 202 74.68 18.45 111.11
N ALA A 203 74.14 19.58 111.57
CA ALA A 203 72.71 19.88 111.50
C ALA A 203 72.25 20.32 110.10
N ALA A 204 73.14 20.90 109.29
CA ALA A 204 72.81 21.38 107.94
C ALA A 204 72.69 20.24 106.90
N ALA A 205 73.44 19.15 107.08
CA ALA A 205 73.43 18.00 106.16
C ALA A 205 72.14 17.16 106.26
N GLU A 206 71.50 17.11 107.44
CA GLU A 206 70.31 16.29 107.66
C GLU A 206 69.03 16.95 107.07
N ILE A 207 68.96 18.28 107.03
CA ILE A 207 67.82 19.03 106.46
C ILE A 207 67.80 18.91 104.92
N LEU A 208 68.96 19.02 104.26
CA LEU A 208 69.06 18.90 102.79
C LEU A 208 68.71 17.50 102.30
N THR A 209 69.02 16.45 103.07
CA THR A 209 68.75 15.06 102.68
C THR A 209 67.25 14.74 102.65
N LYS A 210 66.44 15.36 103.52
CA LYS A 210 64.97 15.19 103.50
C LYS A 210 64.29 15.92 102.35
N ALA A 211 64.68 17.17 102.08
CA ALA A 211 64.05 17.98 101.04
C ALA A 211 64.18 17.37 99.63
N PHE A 212 65.38 16.87 99.28
CA PHE A 212 65.59 16.19 97.98
C PHE A 212 64.87 14.84 97.87
N GLY A 213 64.56 14.17 98.98
CA GLY A 213 63.82 12.92 98.98
C GLY A 213 62.33 13.09 98.68
N GLU A 214 61.74 14.18 99.15
CA GLU A 214 60.32 14.50 98.93
C GLU A 214 60.06 14.95 97.48
N GLU A 215 60.88 15.88 96.96
CA GLU A 215 60.76 16.38 95.59
C GLU A 215 60.95 15.27 94.54
N ARG A 216 61.85 14.32 94.80
CA ARG A 216 62.05 13.15 93.94
C ARG A 216 60.81 12.23 93.87
N ASN A 217 60.10 12.08 94.98
CA ASN A 217 58.91 11.21 95.01
C ASN A 217 57.71 11.87 94.31
N GLU A 218 57.60 13.19 94.37
CA GLU A 218 56.55 13.96 93.69
C GLU A 218 56.70 13.89 92.16
N VAL A 219 57.93 14.09 91.67
CA VAL A 219 58.27 13.96 90.24
C VAL A 219 58.03 12.53 89.72
N GLU A 220 58.35 11.50 90.51
CA GLU A 220 58.15 10.12 90.07
C GLU A 220 56.66 9.72 90.03
N GLN A 221 55.83 10.29 90.90
CA GLN A 221 54.36 10.13 90.84
C GLN A 221 53.77 10.84 89.61
N GLU A 222 54.23 12.06 89.30
CA GLU A 222 53.77 12.80 88.13
C GLU A 222 54.14 12.09 86.82
N LYS A 223 55.34 11.51 86.74
CA LYS A 223 55.76 10.66 85.63
C LYS A 223 54.89 9.41 85.47
N LEU A 224 54.50 8.75 86.56
CA LEU A 224 53.59 7.61 86.53
C LEU A 224 52.20 8.01 85.99
N THR A 225 51.67 9.16 86.40
CA THR A 225 50.38 9.66 85.89
C THR A 225 50.45 10.03 84.41
N LEU A 226 51.50 10.73 83.97
CA LEU A 226 51.70 11.07 82.56
C LEU A 226 51.89 9.82 81.69
N THR A 227 52.54 8.79 82.22
CA THR A 227 52.67 7.49 81.52
C THR A 227 51.30 6.83 81.34
N GLY A 228 50.45 6.85 82.37
CA GLY A 228 49.08 6.31 82.28
C GLY A 228 48.20 7.07 81.29
N ASP A 229 48.28 8.41 81.25
CA ASP A 229 47.55 9.21 80.28
C ASP A 229 48.02 8.98 78.84
N LEU A 230 49.34 8.81 78.62
CA LEU A 230 49.89 8.43 77.31
C LEU A 230 49.39 7.06 76.84
N GLU A 231 49.33 6.07 77.73
CA GLU A 231 48.79 4.74 77.39
C GLU A 231 47.30 4.80 77.02
N ARG A 232 46.52 5.61 77.76
CA ARG A 232 45.10 5.83 77.46
C ARG A 232 44.90 6.53 76.11
N LEU A 233 45.65 7.59 75.86
CA LEU A 233 45.60 8.34 74.59
C LEU A 233 46.00 7.47 73.41
N ASN A 234 47.04 6.64 73.57
CA ASN A 234 47.45 5.67 72.55
C ASN A 234 46.37 4.63 72.26
N THR A 235 45.63 4.19 73.27
CA THR A 235 44.51 3.25 73.11
C THR A 235 43.34 3.91 72.36
N GLU A 236 42.99 5.15 72.69
CA GLU A 236 41.96 5.91 71.99
C GLU A 236 42.35 6.19 70.53
N LEU A 237 43.61 6.55 70.28
CA LEU A 237 44.12 6.80 68.94
C LEU A 237 44.12 5.52 68.09
N ALA A 238 44.46 4.37 68.67
CA ALA A 238 44.35 3.08 68.00
C ALA A 238 42.89 2.74 67.64
N LYS A 239 41.93 3.03 68.54
CA LYS A 239 40.51 2.82 68.29
C LYS A 239 39.98 3.72 67.16
N ILE A 240 40.29 5.02 67.19
CA ILE A 240 39.94 5.97 66.14
C ILE A 240 40.57 5.56 64.80
N SER A 241 41.81 5.08 64.81
CA SER A 241 42.48 4.58 63.61
C SER A 241 41.75 3.38 63.01
N SER A 242 41.31 2.43 63.85
CA SER A 242 40.50 1.29 63.41
C SER A 242 39.15 1.71 62.84
N GLU A 243 38.44 2.65 63.49
CA GLU A 243 37.16 3.18 63.00
C GLU A 243 37.31 3.92 61.66
N LYS A 244 38.40 4.68 61.50
CA LYS A 244 38.75 5.34 60.22
C LYS A 244 38.98 4.32 59.11
N GLU A 245 39.68 3.23 59.39
CA GLU A 245 39.94 2.16 58.42
C GLU A 245 38.63 1.44 58.02
N GLU A 246 37.74 1.21 58.98
CA GLU A 246 36.43 0.61 58.74
C GLU A 246 35.53 1.52 57.89
N LEU A 247 35.43 2.82 58.22
CA LEU A 247 34.70 3.80 57.43
C LEU A 247 35.28 3.94 56.01
N THR A 248 36.61 3.91 55.87
CA THR A 248 37.28 3.93 54.56
C THR A 248 36.88 2.71 53.71
N THR A 249 36.79 1.55 54.35
CA THR A 249 36.34 0.31 53.70
C THR A 249 34.86 0.41 53.29
N GLN A 250 33.99 0.96 54.14
CA GLN A 250 32.58 1.17 53.81
C GLN A 250 32.39 2.14 52.65
N ILE A 251 33.10 3.27 52.64
CA ILE A 251 33.09 4.24 51.53
C ILE A 251 33.53 3.57 50.23
N THR A 252 34.58 2.75 50.28
CA THR A 252 35.06 2.02 49.09
C THR A 252 34.00 1.06 48.56
N ARG A 253 33.35 0.28 49.45
CA ARG A 253 32.26 -0.62 49.06
C ARG A 253 31.05 0.13 48.48
N LEU A 254 30.65 1.24 49.10
CA LEU A 254 29.55 2.07 48.61
C LEU A 254 29.88 2.68 47.24
N ASN A 255 31.10 3.16 47.04
CA ASN A 255 31.55 3.68 45.74
C ASN A 255 31.52 2.59 44.65
N THR A 256 31.98 1.37 44.96
CA THR A 256 31.86 0.24 44.03
C THR A 256 30.39 -0.04 43.70
N LYS A 257 29.51 -0.05 44.72
CA LYS A 257 28.07 -0.29 44.51
C LYS A 257 27.41 0.81 43.67
N ILE A 258 27.77 2.07 43.88
CA ILE A 258 27.30 3.21 43.09
C ILE A 258 27.74 3.04 41.64
N ASN A 259 28.99 2.66 41.40
CA ASN A 259 29.52 2.45 40.05
C ASN A 259 28.82 1.29 39.33
N GLU A 260 28.59 0.17 40.02
CA GLU A 260 27.82 -0.97 39.49
C GLU A 260 26.39 -0.56 39.13
N LEU A 261 25.67 0.09 40.04
CA LEU A 261 24.29 0.55 39.80
C LEU A 261 24.22 1.60 38.69
N THR A 262 25.22 2.47 38.58
CA THR A 262 25.32 3.45 37.48
C THR A 262 25.48 2.76 36.14
N LYS A 263 26.34 1.74 36.07
CA LYS A 263 26.55 0.95 34.85
C LYS A 263 25.28 0.18 34.46
N GLU A 264 24.62 -0.46 35.41
CA GLU A 264 23.37 -1.19 35.20
C GLU A 264 22.25 -0.26 34.70
N LEU A 265 22.13 0.94 35.28
CA LEU A 265 21.19 1.97 34.82
C LEU A 265 21.48 2.42 33.38
N GLN A 266 22.75 2.65 33.04
CA GLN A 266 23.15 3.05 31.69
C GLN A 266 22.85 1.96 30.66
N GLU A 267 23.09 0.71 31.01
CA GLU A 267 22.82 -0.44 30.15
C GLU A 267 21.31 -0.63 29.93
N ASN A 268 20.52 -0.56 31.00
CA ASN A 268 19.06 -0.61 30.91
C ASN A 268 18.48 0.56 30.10
N LEU A 269 19.02 1.78 30.24
CA LEU A 269 18.61 2.93 29.43
C LEU A 269 18.87 2.68 27.94
N LYS A 270 20.05 2.16 27.61
CA LYS A 270 20.43 1.85 26.23
C LYS A 270 19.52 0.77 25.62
N THR A 271 19.20 -0.28 26.38
CA THR A 271 18.26 -1.32 25.94
C THR A 271 16.87 -0.73 25.68
N ALA A 272 16.33 0.06 26.62
CA ALA A 272 15.04 0.71 26.45
C ALA A 272 14.99 1.69 25.27
N GLU A 273 16.09 2.40 24.98
CA GLU A 273 16.18 3.26 23.80
C GLU A 273 16.23 2.47 22.49
N THR A 274 16.85 1.30 22.50
CA THR A 274 16.87 0.39 21.34
C THR A 274 15.47 -0.17 21.08
N GLU A 275 14.80 -0.67 22.12
CA GLU A 275 13.41 -1.17 22.03
C GLU A 275 12.44 -0.09 21.57
N LYS A 276 12.60 1.15 22.06
CA LYS A 276 11.81 2.30 21.59
C LYS A 276 11.99 2.54 20.09
N GLY A 277 13.23 2.49 19.59
CA GLY A 277 13.52 2.66 18.16
C GLY A 277 12.92 1.54 17.30
N GLU A 278 12.98 0.30 17.78
CA GLU A 278 12.35 -0.85 17.10
C GLU A 278 10.81 -0.72 17.05
N LEU A 279 10.18 -0.29 18.15
CA LEU A 279 8.74 -0.02 18.20
C LEU A 279 8.34 1.13 17.27
N GLU A 280 9.14 2.21 17.21
CA GLU A 280 8.91 3.34 16.30
C GLU A 280 9.04 2.90 14.83
N THR A 281 10.01 2.03 14.51
CA THR A 281 10.18 1.45 13.17
C THR A 281 8.98 0.60 12.78
N ARG A 282 8.53 -0.28 13.68
CA ARG A 282 7.37 -1.13 13.45
C ARG A 282 6.07 -0.32 13.31
N LEU A 283 5.91 0.75 14.08
CA LEU A 283 4.80 1.68 13.93
C LEU A 283 4.79 2.32 12.53
N ALA A 284 5.94 2.77 12.04
CA ALA A 284 6.07 3.34 10.71
C ALA A 284 5.73 2.32 9.60
N GLU A 285 6.16 1.08 9.74
CA GLU A 285 5.82 -0.01 8.81
C GLU A 285 4.32 -0.30 8.77
N VAL A 286 3.66 -0.37 9.94
CA VAL A 286 2.21 -0.61 10.01
C VAL A 286 1.44 0.56 9.41
N LEU A 287 1.87 1.81 9.65
CA LEU A 287 1.29 3.01 9.03
C LEU A 287 1.41 2.97 7.50
N ALA A 288 2.58 2.61 6.97
CA ALA A 288 2.79 2.46 5.53
C ALA A 288 1.93 1.34 4.92
N SER A 289 1.73 0.25 5.66
CA SER A 289 0.81 -0.83 5.26
C SER A 289 -0.63 -0.34 5.18
N VAL A 290 -1.10 0.46 6.16
CA VAL A 290 -2.45 1.06 6.13
C VAL A 290 -2.60 2.01 4.95
N GLU A 291 -1.61 2.85 4.66
CA GLU A 291 -1.63 3.72 3.48
C GLU A 291 -1.75 2.92 2.17
N THR A 292 -1.01 1.81 2.07
CA THR A 292 -1.04 0.91 0.90
C THR A 292 -2.41 0.23 0.76
N LEU A 293 -2.98 -0.27 1.86
CA LEU A 293 -4.31 -0.87 1.86
C LEU A 293 -5.40 0.15 1.48
N ASN A 294 -5.28 1.40 1.94
CA ASN A 294 -6.19 2.49 1.56
C ASN A 294 -6.14 2.80 0.06
N LYS A 295 -4.94 2.92 -0.53
CA LYS A 295 -4.79 3.09 -1.98
C LYS A 295 -5.43 1.95 -2.76
N ARG A 296 -5.26 0.72 -2.29
CA ARG A 296 -5.88 -0.45 -2.91
C ARG A 296 -7.41 -0.45 -2.80
N ILE A 297 -7.98 0.08 -1.73
CA ILE A 297 -9.43 0.31 -1.62
C ILE A 297 -9.86 1.37 -2.63
N GLU A 298 -9.14 2.50 -2.76
CA GLU A 298 -9.45 3.54 -3.75
C GLU A 298 -9.43 3.00 -5.18
N ASP A 299 -8.42 2.19 -5.53
CA ASP A 299 -8.33 1.53 -6.84
C ASP A 299 -9.54 0.61 -7.09
N ILE A 300 -9.90 -0.24 -6.12
CA ILE A 300 -11.06 -1.15 -6.24
C ILE A 300 -12.38 -0.37 -6.29
N GLU A 301 -12.50 0.74 -5.56
CA GLU A 301 -13.67 1.63 -5.61
C GLU A 301 -13.80 2.30 -6.98
N SER A 302 -12.69 2.73 -7.59
CA SER A 302 -12.64 3.23 -8.96
C SER A 302 -13.07 2.17 -9.98
N ASP A 303 -12.53 0.95 -9.88
CA ASP A 303 -12.92 -0.18 -10.73
C ASP A 303 -14.41 -0.49 -10.59
N LYS A 304 -14.92 -0.53 -9.36
CA LYS A 304 -16.35 -0.74 -9.08
C LYS A 304 -17.23 0.32 -9.72
N ASP A 305 -16.80 1.59 -9.74
CA ASP A 305 -17.52 2.66 -10.41
C ASP A 305 -17.46 2.54 -11.95
N ALA A 306 -16.33 2.12 -12.51
CA ALA A 306 -16.21 1.80 -13.93
C ALA A 306 -17.16 0.66 -14.33
N TYR A 307 -17.15 -0.44 -13.57
CA TYR A 307 -18.09 -1.56 -13.75
C TYR A 307 -19.55 -1.14 -13.59
N ARG A 308 -19.85 -0.23 -12.65
CA ARG A 308 -21.21 0.32 -12.49
C ARG A 308 -21.66 1.08 -13.74
N LYS A 309 -20.79 1.90 -14.35
CA LYS A 309 -21.09 2.59 -15.62
C LYS A 309 -21.33 1.58 -16.73
N GLN A 310 -20.48 0.56 -16.84
CA GLN A 310 -20.63 -0.50 -17.83
C GLN A 310 -21.94 -1.29 -17.66
N TYR A 311 -22.33 -1.61 -16.41
CA TYR A 311 -23.60 -2.28 -16.11
C TYR A 311 -24.81 -1.45 -16.57
N ILE A 312 -24.78 -0.14 -16.35
CA ILE A 312 -25.85 0.77 -16.78
C ILE A 312 -25.95 0.80 -18.31
N GLU A 313 -24.81 0.92 -18.99
CA GLU A 313 -24.78 0.97 -20.45
C GLU A 313 -25.23 -0.35 -21.08
N GLU A 314 -24.79 -1.49 -20.54
CA GLU A 314 -25.24 -2.80 -21.02
C GLU A 314 -26.74 -3.02 -20.76
N GLY A 315 -27.26 -2.52 -19.62
CA GLY A 315 -28.69 -2.47 -19.34
C GLY A 315 -29.48 -1.62 -20.35
N ARG A 316 -28.93 -0.47 -20.75
CA ARG A 316 -29.51 0.40 -21.80
C ARG A 316 -29.52 -0.30 -23.15
N LEU A 317 -28.41 -0.93 -23.54
CA LEU A 317 -28.27 -1.68 -24.79
C LEU A 317 -29.22 -2.89 -24.83
N LYS A 318 -29.39 -3.60 -23.71
CA LYS A 318 -30.37 -4.68 -23.57
C LYS A 318 -31.77 -4.17 -23.87
N TYR A 319 -32.19 -3.08 -23.23
CA TYR A 319 -33.52 -2.50 -23.44
C TYR A 319 -33.74 -2.05 -24.89
N GLU A 320 -32.73 -1.43 -25.51
CA GLU A 320 -32.77 -1.03 -26.93
C GLU A 320 -32.91 -2.24 -27.87
N LYS A 321 -32.22 -3.36 -27.57
CA LYS A 321 -32.35 -4.63 -28.31
C LYS A 321 -33.73 -5.27 -28.12
N GLU A 322 -34.27 -5.30 -26.90
CA GLU A 322 -35.63 -5.82 -26.61
C GLU A 322 -36.71 -5.05 -27.38
N LEU A 323 -36.61 -3.71 -27.42
CA LEU A 323 -37.50 -2.87 -28.23
C LEU A 323 -37.40 -3.22 -29.72
N LYS A 324 -36.18 -3.42 -30.25
CA LYS A 324 -36.00 -3.74 -31.67
C LYS A 324 -36.51 -5.14 -32.01
N ILE A 325 -36.34 -6.11 -31.12
CA ILE A 325 -36.91 -7.46 -31.28
C ILE A 325 -38.44 -7.36 -31.32
N THR A 326 -39.06 -6.65 -30.38
CA THR A 326 -40.52 -6.44 -30.33
C THR A 326 -41.04 -5.81 -31.63
N GLU A 327 -40.31 -4.83 -32.17
CA GLU A 327 -40.66 -4.20 -33.45
C GLU A 327 -40.57 -5.20 -34.63
N LEU A 328 -39.49 -5.99 -34.71
CA LEU A 328 -39.33 -7.01 -35.75
C LEU A 328 -40.39 -8.12 -35.63
N GLU A 329 -40.73 -8.56 -34.42
CA GLU A 329 -41.80 -9.52 -34.15
C GLU A 329 -43.14 -9.01 -34.68
N SER A 330 -43.46 -7.74 -34.46
CA SER A 330 -44.67 -7.11 -35.00
C SER A 330 -44.66 -7.08 -36.53
N GLN A 331 -43.54 -6.72 -37.15
CA GLN A 331 -43.41 -6.68 -38.62
C GLN A 331 -43.58 -8.07 -39.24
N VAL A 332 -42.93 -9.09 -38.67
CA VAL A 332 -43.08 -10.49 -39.09
C VAL A 332 -44.53 -10.95 -38.94
N ALA A 333 -45.21 -10.61 -37.85
CA ALA A 333 -46.60 -10.97 -37.63
C ALA A 333 -47.54 -10.34 -38.67
N ASP A 334 -47.33 -9.08 -39.03
CA ASP A 334 -48.15 -8.38 -40.03
C ASP A 334 -47.89 -8.89 -41.45
N LEU A 335 -46.63 -9.17 -41.82
CA LEU A 335 -46.30 -9.81 -43.09
C LEU A 335 -46.95 -11.19 -43.22
N LYS A 336 -46.94 -11.98 -42.14
CA LYS A 336 -47.56 -13.31 -42.12
C LYS A 336 -49.08 -13.26 -42.30
N LYS A 337 -49.76 -12.24 -41.75
CA LYS A 337 -51.18 -12.00 -42.04
C LYS A 337 -51.40 -11.65 -43.51
N LYS A 338 -50.54 -10.80 -44.09
CA LYS A 338 -50.64 -10.39 -45.50
C LYS A 338 -50.40 -11.57 -46.46
N GLU A 339 -49.44 -12.44 -46.14
CA GLU A 339 -49.18 -13.69 -46.86
C GLU A 339 -50.42 -14.59 -46.90
N VAL A 340 -51.06 -14.83 -45.74
CA VAL A 340 -52.29 -15.65 -45.66
C VAL A 340 -53.44 -15.04 -46.48
N GLU A 341 -53.58 -13.72 -46.49
CA GLU A 341 -54.62 -13.06 -47.28
C GLU A 341 -54.36 -13.17 -48.79
N LEU A 342 -53.11 -12.99 -49.22
CA LEU A 342 -52.72 -13.21 -50.62
C LEU A 342 -52.91 -14.67 -51.05
N GLU A 343 -52.60 -15.64 -50.19
CA GLU A 343 -52.85 -17.06 -50.46
C GLU A 343 -54.33 -17.36 -50.69
N LYS A 344 -55.23 -16.73 -49.92
CA LYS A 344 -56.67 -16.84 -50.15
C LYS A 344 -57.08 -16.25 -51.49
N GLN A 345 -56.58 -15.06 -51.84
CA GLN A 345 -56.90 -14.40 -53.11
C GLN A 345 -56.40 -15.22 -54.30
N VAL A 346 -55.16 -15.71 -54.24
CA VAL A 346 -54.58 -16.59 -55.26
C VAL A 346 -55.40 -17.88 -55.38
N SER A 347 -55.80 -18.50 -54.26
CA SER A 347 -56.63 -19.71 -54.28
C SER A 347 -58.01 -19.47 -54.91
N HIS A 348 -58.64 -18.33 -54.59
CA HIS A 348 -59.93 -17.95 -55.15
C HIS A 348 -59.86 -17.71 -56.66
N LEU A 349 -58.90 -16.91 -57.13
CA LEU A 349 -58.68 -16.65 -58.56
C LEU A 349 -58.31 -17.92 -59.32
N THR A 350 -57.50 -18.79 -58.72
CA THR A 350 -57.15 -20.09 -59.30
C THR A 350 -58.40 -20.96 -59.49
N ALA A 351 -59.28 -21.03 -58.49
CA ALA A 351 -60.53 -21.77 -58.60
C ALA A 351 -61.45 -21.22 -59.70
N GLN A 352 -61.53 -19.89 -59.82
CA GLN A 352 -62.28 -19.24 -60.91
C GLN A 352 -61.70 -19.59 -62.29
N LEU A 353 -60.38 -19.49 -62.44
CA LEU A 353 -59.69 -19.82 -63.70
C LEU A 353 -59.86 -21.28 -64.10
N VAL A 354 -59.89 -22.22 -63.13
CA VAL A 354 -60.13 -23.64 -63.40
C VAL A 354 -61.55 -23.91 -63.90
N ALA A 355 -62.53 -23.08 -63.56
CA ALA A 355 -63.92 -23.23 -64.02
C ALA A 355 -64.14 -22.73 -65.46
N ILE A 356 -63.37 -21.73 -65.91
CA ILE A 356 -63.52 -21.10 -67.24
C ILE A 356 -63.40 -22.10 -68.41
N PRO A 357 -62.44 -23.05 -68.45
CA PRO A 357 -62.36 -24.05 -69.51
C PRO A 357 -63.65 -24.85 -69.71
N SER A 358 -64.35 -25.21 -68.62
CA SER A 358 -65.62 -25.94 -68.71
C SER A 358 -66.73 -25.07 -69.31
N ILE A 359 -66.76 -23.78 -68.97
CA ILE A 359 -67.72 -22.81 -69.52
C ILE A 359 -67.43 -22.56 -71.00
N SER A 360 -66.16 -22.38 -71.37
CA SER A 360 -65.70 -22.19 -72.75
C SER A 360 -66.05 -23.39 -73.62
N SER A 361 -65.79 -24.62 -73.14
CA SER A 361 -66.13 -25.84 -73.87
C SER A 361 -67.64 -25.96 -74.13
N GLU A 362 -68.48 -25.57 -73.17
CA GLU A 362 -69.92 -25.60 -73.35
C GLU A 362 -70.41 -24.52 -74.32
N ALA A 363 -69.82 -23.31 -74.27
CA ALA A 363 -70.09 -22.25 -75.23
C ALA A 363 -69.68 -22.67 -76.66
N GLU A 364 -68.51 -23.28 -76.83
CA GLU A 364 -68.03 -23.80 -78.13
C GLU A 364 -68.99 -24.83 -78.72
N LYS A 365 -69.53 -25.76 -77.91
CA LYS A 365 -70.55 -26.72 -78.35
C LYS A 365 -71.83 -26.03 -78.81
N ILE A 366 -72.28 -25.00 -78.08
CA ILE A 366 -73.48 -24.23 -78.44
C ILE A 366 -73.26 -23.49 -79.76
N ILE A 367 -72.10 -22.85 -79.93
CA ILE A 367 -71.70 -22.18 -81.17
C ILE A 367 -71.73 -23.18 -82.32
N THR A 368 -71.01 -24.31 -82.20
CA THR A 368 -70.99 -25.32 -83.28
C THR A 368 -72.38 -25.82 -83.65
N LYS A 369 -73.27 -26.03 -82.67
CA LYS A 369 -74.66 -26.44 -82.91
C LYS A 369 -75.46 -25.36 -83.64
N LEU A 370 -75.39 -24.10 -83.19
CA LEU A 370 -76.11 -22.99 -83.82
C LEU A 370 -75.57 -22.69 -85.23
N THR A 371 -74.26 -22.79 -85.44
CA THR A 371 -73.64 -22.64 -86.77
C THR A 371 -74.13 -23.72 -87.73
N ALA A 372 -74.19 -24.98 -87.29
CA ALA A 372 -74.72 -26.08 -88.10
C ALA A 372 -76.21 -25.88 -88.43
N GLU A 373 -77.01 -25.44 -87.47
CA GLU A 373 -78.44 -25.15 -87.67
C GLU A 373 -78.66 -23.96 -88.63
N LYS A 374 -77.84 -22.92 -88.52
CA LYS A 374 -77.81 -21.79 -89.47
C LYS A 374 -77.49 -22.26 -90.89
N GLU A 375 -76.49 -23.12 -91.04
CA GLU A 375 -76.09 -23.64 -92.36
C GLU A 375 -77.17 -24.53 -92.99
N ASP A 376 -77.83 -25.39 -92.20
CA ASP A 376 -78.97 -26.20 -92.66
C ASP A 376 -80.16 -25.34 -93.10
N LEU A 377 -80.51 -24.32 -92.30
CA LEU A 377 -81.56 -23.36 -92.67
C LEU A 377 -81.22 -22.57 -93.92
N THR A 378 -79.95 -22.18 -94.09
CA THR A 378 -79.47 -21.50 -95.30
C THR A 378 -79.66 -22.37 -96.53
N LYS A 379 -79.31 -23.66 -96.44
CA LYS A 379 -79.53 -24.65 -97.52
C LYS A 379 -81.02 -24.81 -97.83
N LYS A 380 -81.86 -25.02 -96.82
CA LYS A 380 -83.32 -25.12 -96.99
C LYS A 380 -83.93 -23.88 -97.64
N VAL A 381 -83.51 -22.68 -97.23
CA VAL A 381 -83.97 -21.44 -97.85
C VAL A 381 -83.55 -21.37 -99.32
N ALA A 382 -82.31 -21.75 -99.64
CA ALA A 382 -81.83 -21.80 -101.03
C ALA A 382 -82.59 -22.83 -101.88
N ASP A 383 -82.85 -24.03 -101.34
CA ASP A 383 -83.59 -25.09 -102.02
C ASP A 383 -85.03 -24.66 -102.32
N TYR A 384 -85.74 -24.09 -101.33
CA TYR A 384 -87.10 -23.58 -101.54
C TYR A 384 -87.15 -22.38 -102.49
N GLN A 385 -86.14 -21.50 -102.47
CA GLN A 385 -86.02 -20.43 -103.45
C GLN A 385 -85.87 -20.99 -104.87
N ALA A 386 -85.03 -22.01 -105.05
CA ALA A 386 -84.85 -22.68 -106.33
C ALA A 386 -86.13 -23.39 -106.79
N GLU A 387 -86.85 -24.06 -105.87
CA GLU A 387 -88.13 -24.71 -106.17
C GLU A 387 -89.20 -23.69 -106.61
N ILE A 388 -89.32 -22.56 -105.90
CA ILE A 388 -90.23 -21.47 -106.29
C ILE A 388 -89.87 -20.91 -107.67
N ILE A 389 -88.57 -20.73 -107.97
CA ILE A 389 -88.11 -20.26 -109.28
C ILE A 389 -88.45 -21.27 -110.36
N ASN A 390 -88.13 -22.56 -110.16
CA ASN A 390 -88.42 -23.63 -111.11
C ASN A 390 -89.93 -23.76 -111.37
N ASN A 391 -90.76 -23.73 -110.33
CA ASN A 391 -92.21 -23.74 -110.46
C ASN A 391 -92.69 -22.52 -111.26
N ARG A 392 -92.16 -21.33 -110.99
CA ARG A 392 -92.49 -20.10 -111.73
C ARG A 392 -92.11 -20.19 -113.21
N GLU A 393 -90.96 -20.76 -113.53
CA GLU A 393 -90.53 -20.97 -114.91
C GLU A 393 -91.37 -22.02 -115.61
N ALA A 394 -91.71 -23.13 -114.93
CA ALA A 394 -92.63 -24.14 -115.42
C ALA A 394 -94.03 -23.55 -115.71
N PHE A 395 -94.59 -22.73 -114.82
CA PHE A 395 -95.85 -22.01 -115.07
C PHE A 395 -95.76 -21.12 -116.30
N LYS A 396 -94.65 -20.39 -116.44
CA LYS A 396 -94.45 -19.51 -117.59
C LYS A 396 -94.39 -20.30 -118.88
N ALA A 397 -93.73 -21.47 -118.87
CA ALA A 397 -93.67 -22.37 -120.02
C ALA A 397 -95.05 -22.96 -120.36
N GLU A 398 -95.79 -23.47 -119.37
CA GLU A 398 -97.12 -24.06 -119.58
C GLU A 398 -98.15 -23.01 -120.05
N ILE A 399 -98.12 -21.80 -119.48
CA ILE A 399 -98.94 -20.67 -119.97
C ILE A 399 -98.58 -20.32 -121.41
N ASN A 400 -97.30 -20.32 -121.77
CA ASN A 400 -96.89 -20.03 -123.15
C ASN A 400 -97.33 -21.14 -124.10
N GLN A 401 -97.19 -22.41 -123.72
CA GLN A 401 -97.69 -23.55 -124.51
C GLN A 401 -99.21 -23.46 -124.71
N LYS A 402 -99.97 -23.14 -123.66
CA LYS A 402 -101.42 -22.96 -123.76
C LYS A 402 -101.81 -21.75 -124.61
N LYS A 403 -101.03 -20.66 -124.56
CA LYS A 403 -101.21 -19.53 -125.48
C LYS A 403 -100.95 -19.91 -126.93
N GLU A 404 -99.95 -20.75 -127.20
CA GLU A 404 -99.68 -21.27 -128.55
C GLU A 404 -100.78 -22.21 -129.04
N GLU A 405 -101.32 -23.09 -128.18
CA GLU A 405 -102.50 -23.90 -128.51
C GLU A 405 -103.72 -23.02 -128.81
N VAL A 406 -103.99 -21.99 -128.01
CA VAL A 406 -105.07 -21.02 -128.27
C VAL A 406 -104.85 -20.29 -129.59
N ALA A 407 -103.62 -19.86 -129.89
CA ALA A 407 -103.30 -19.22 -131.17
C ALA A 407 -103.46 -20.18 -132.37
N GLY A 408 -103.15 -21.47 -132.19
CA GLY A 408 -103.40 -22.53 -133.17
C GLY A 408 -104.89 -22.73 -133.43
N LEU A 409 -105.68 -22.83 -132.36
CA LEU A 409 -107.14 -22.93 -132.44
C LEU A 409 -107.76 -21.66 -133.06
N GLU A 410 -107.24 -20.46 -132.77
CA GLU A 410 -107.65 -19.22 -133.42
C GLU A 410 -107.38 -19.24 -134.93
N ASN A 411 -106.27 -19.84 -135.35
CA ASN A 411 -105.96 -20.05 -136.77
C ASN A 411 -106.87 -21.09 -137.43
N ASP A 412 -107.18 -22.19 -136.74
CA ASP A 412 -108.12 -23.21 -137.23
C ASP A 412 -109.54 -22.65 -137.36
N ILE A 413 -109.99 -21.84 -136.39
CA ILE A 413 -111.26 -21.08 -136.47
C ILE A 413 -111.24 -20.13 -137.67
N LYS A 414 -110.10 -19.46 -137.93
CA LYS A 414 -109.95 -18.56 -139.08
C LYS A 414 -110.00 -19.32 -140.42
N ASN A 415 -109.42 -20.52 -140.48
CA ASN A 415 -109.44 -21.40 -141.65
C ASN A 415 -110.83 -22.01 -141.89
N GLU A 416 -111.53 -22.45 -140.84
CA GLU A 416 -112.93 -22.88 -140.93
C GLU A 416 -113.85 -21.73 -141.39
N LYS A 417 -113.62 -20.51 -140.90
CA LYS A 417 -114.34 -19.30 -141.34
C LYS A 417 -114.08 -18.95 -142.81
N ALA A 418 -112.86 -19.22 -143.32
CA ALA A 418 -112.52 -19.07 -144.74
C ALA A 418 -113.19 -20.13 -145.62
N ASN A 419 -113.24 -21.40 -145.18
CA ASN A 419 -113.94 -22.48 -145.88
C ASN A 419 -115.46 -22.26 -145.95
N ILE A 420 -116.05 -21.62 -144.94
CA ILE A 420 -117.48 -21.22 -144.94
C ILE A 420 -117.76 -20.10 -145.97
N SER A 421 -116.76 -19.29 -146.36
CA SER A 421 -116.96 -18.17 -147.29
C SER A 421 -116.86 -18.52 -148.79
N GLY A 422 -116.35 -19.71 -149.14
CA GLY A 422 -116.10 -20.10 -150.54
C GLY A 422 -117.14 -21.03 -151.19
N GLY A 423 -117.95 -21.75 -150.41
CA GLY A 423 -118.82 -22.83 -150.90
C GLY A 423 -120.31 -22.51 -151.05
N LEU A 424 -120.71 -21.24 -150.88
CA LEU A 424 -122.11 -20.85 -150.63
C LEU A 424 -122.91 -20.39 -151.88
N ALA A 425 -122.41 -20.64 -153.09
CA ALA A 425 -123.04 -20.11 -154.31
C ALA A 425 -123.78 -21.11 -155.20
N GLU A 426 -123.72 -22.43 -155.00
CA GLU A 426 -124.35 -23.35 -155.98
C GLU A 426 -125.23 -24.47 -155.45
N GLU A 427 -125.30 -24.81 -154.16
CA GLU A 427 -126.15 -25.96 -153.78
C GLU A 427 -126.59 -25.99 -152.31
N LEU A 428 -127.86 -25.90 -151.94
CA LEU A 428 -129.07 -25.40 -152.58
C LEU A 428 -130.19 -25.47 -151.54
N GLU A 429 -131.25 -24.74 -151.84
CA GLU A 429 -132.66 -25.01 -151.60
C GLU A 429 -133.06 -26.48 -151.83
N ALA A 430 -132.52 -27.38 -150.99
CA ALA A 430 -132.86 -28.80 -150.92
C ALA A 430 -132.55 -29.34 -149.51
N LEU A 431 -133.60 -29.38 -148.69
CA LEU A 431 -133.78 -30.28 -147.53
C LEU A 431 -132.74 -30.16 -146.40
N ARG A 432 -132.96 -29.42 -145.31
CA ARG A 432 -134.18 -29.09 -144.55
C ARG A 432 -134.97 -30.25 -143.91
N THR A 433 -134.48 -31.50 -143.92
CA THR A 433 -135.08 -32.58 -143.10
C THR A 433 -134.10 -33.70 -142.70
N THR A 434 -132.97 -33.38 -142.06
CA THR A 434 -132.25 -34.30 -141.13
C THR A 434 -131.18 -33.52 -140.36
N LYS A 435 -131.59 -32.43 -139.69
CA LYS A 435 -130.71 -31.54 -138.91
C LYS A 435 -131.03 -31.65 -137.41
N ASP A 436 -130.96 -32.86 -136.87
CA ASP A 436 -131.09 -33.12 -135.42
C ASP A 436 -130.00 -34.04 -134.83
N SER A 437 -129.09 -34.61 -135.65
CA SER A 437 -128.03 -35.53 -135.18
C SER A 437 -126.61 -34.95 -135.11
N GLU A 438 -126.35 -33.75 -135.63
CA GLU A 438 -125.00 -33.14 -135.65
C GLU A 438 -124.82 -32.01 -134.61
N LEU A 439 -125.90 -31.43 -134.10
CA LEU A 439 -125.85 -30.42 -133.03
C LEU A 439 -125.47 -31.02 -131.67
N ALA A 440 -125.89 -32.26 -131.40
CA ALA A 440 -125.53 -32.98 -130.17
C ALA A 440 -124.03 -33.36 -130.07
N ALA A 441 -123.35 -33.57 -131.21
CA ALA A 441 -121.93 -33.92 -131.24
C ALA A 441 -121.00 -32.70 -131.02
N ARG A 442 -121.43 -31.50 -131.41
CA ARG A 442 -120.68 -30.25 -131.16
C ARG A 442 -120.86 -29.71 -129.74
N GLU A 443 -122.02 -29.90 -129.11
CA GLU A 443 -122.21 -29.58 -127.68
C GLU A 443 -121.38 -30.50 -126.77
N LEU A 444 -121.20 -31.78 -127.13
CA LEU A 444 -120.35 -32.70 -126.35
C LEU A 444 -118.86 -32.33 -126.36
N LYS A 445 -118.33 -31.79 -127.46
CA LYS A 445 -116.92 -31.37 -127.55
C LYS A 445 -116.64 -30.07 -126.77
N ILE A 446 -117.59 -29.13 -126.78
CA ILE A 446 -117.51 -27.88 -125.99
C ILE A 446 -117.60 -28.18 -124.49
N ILE A 447 -118.39 -29.18 -124.07
CA ILE A 447 -118.45 -29.64 -122.67
C ILE A 447 -117.14 -30.32 -122.25
N GLU A 448 -116.46 -31.04 -123.16
CA GLU A 448 -115.18 -31.70 -122.88
C GLU A 448 -114.03 -30.69 -122.77
N ASP A 449 -113.99 -29.67 -123.63
CA ASP A 449 -113.03 -28.56 -123.54
C ASP A 449 -113.26 -27.71 -122.28
N ALA A 450 -114.52 -27.49 -121.87
CA ALA A 450 -114.84 -26.81 -120.61
C ALA A 450 -114.38 -27.62 -119.37
N LYS A 451 -114.44 -28.96 -119.41
CA LYS A 451 -113.91 -29.83 -118.35
C LYS A 451 -112.38 -29.84 -118.30
N LEU A 452 -111.70 -29.70 -119.45
CA LEU A 452 -110.25 -29.54 -119.49
C LEU A 452 -109.82 -28.18 -118.96
N LEU A 453 -110.60 -27.12 -119.24
CA LEU A 453 -110.38 -25.78 -118.67
C LEU A 453 -110.60 -25.79 -117.15
N GLU A 454 -111.66 -26.43 -116.65
CA GLU A 454 -111.93 -26.57 -115.21
C GLU A 454 -110.83 -27.39 -114.50
N LYS A 455 -110.30 -28.44 -115.13
CA LYS A 455 -109.13 -29.18 -114.61
C LYS A 455 -107.87 -28.32 -114.58
N ALA A 456 -107.63 -27.51 -115.62
CA ALA A 456 -106.51 -26.57 -115.65
C ALA A 456 -106.66 -25.49 -114.58
N GLU A 457 -107.84 -24.89 -114.43
CA GLU A 457 -108.12 -23.90 -113.39
C GLU A 457 -107.92 -24.47 -111.98
N ASN A 458 -108.46 -25.67 -111.71
CA ASN A 458 -108.27 -26.37 -110.43
C ASN A 458 -106.79 -26.71 -110.17
N ALA A 459 -106.04 -27.13 -111.18
CA ALA A 459 -104.59 -27.34 -111.06
C ALA A 459 -103.85 -26.02 -110.76
N THR A 460 -104.21 -24.94 -111.45
CA THR A 460 -103.66 -23.60 -111.19
C THR A 460 -103.99 -23.12 -109.77
N THR A 461 -105.19 -23.40 -109.27
CA THR A 461 -105.60 -22.99 -107.91
C THR A 461 -104.86 -23.77 -106.84
N LYS A 462 -104.78 -25.10 -106.98
CA LYS A 462 -104.04 -25.97 -106.05
C LYS A 462 -102.55 -25.61 -106.01
N LEU A 463 -101.95 -25.35 -107.16
CA LEU A 463 -100.55 -24.95 -107.25
C LEU A 463 -100.30 -23.52 -106.73
N ALA A 464 -101.27 -22.61 -106.87
CA ALA A 464 -101.21 -21.28 -106.26
C ALA A 464 -101.30 -21.35 -104.73
N GLU A 465 -102.09 -22.27 -104.19
CA GLU A 465 -102.14 -22.58 -102.75
C GLU A 465 -100.83 -23.19 -102.26
N GLU A 466 -100.26 -24.16 -102.99
CA GLU A 466 -98.94 -24.73 -102.67
C GLU A 466 -97.83 -23.68 -102.69
N ASN A 467 -97.82 -22.77 -103.68
CA ASN A 467 -96.88 -21.63 -103.72
C ASN A 467 -97.08 -20.64 -102.56
N LYS A 468 -98.33 -20.42 -102.15
CA LYS A 468 -98.63 -19.56 -101.00
C LYS A 468 -98.10 -20.21 -99.71
N GLU A 469 -98.32 -21.52 -99.54
CA GLU A 469 -97.83 -22.29 -98.41
C GLU A 469 -96.30 -22.34 -98.36
N LEU A 470 -95.64 -22.53 -99.51
CA LEU A 470 -94.18 -22.41 -99.65
C LEU A 470 -93.68 -21.00 -99.30
N GLY A 471 -94.37 -19.96 -99.74
CA GLY A 471 -94.05 -18.57 -99.41
C GLY A 471 -94.21 -18.25 -97.92
N GLU A 472 -95.17 -18.87 -97.23
CA GLU A 472 -95.34 -18.76 -95.78
C GLU A 472 -94.26 -19.55 -95.01
N LYS A 473 -93.92 -20.77 -95.47
CA LYS A 473 -92.80 -21.56 -94.93
C LYS A 473 -91.48 -20.80 -95.07
N LEU A 474 -91.21 -20.18 -96.22
CA LEU A 474 -89.99 -19.39 -96.46
C LEU A 474 -89.89 -18.18 -95.52
N LYS A 475 -91.01 -17.51 -95.24
CA LYS A 475 -91.07 -16.43 -94.25
C LYS A 475 -90.78 -16.96 -92.84
N SER A 476 -91.32 -18.12 -92.46
CA SER A 476 -91.04 -18.71 -91.15
C SER A 476 -89.55 -19.07 -91.01
N PHE A 477 -88.95 -19.70 -92.02
CA PHE A 477 -87.52 -20.03 -92.01
C PHE A 477 -86.63 -18.78 -91.98
N SER A 478 -87.02 -17.71 -92.66
CA SER A 478 -86.31 -16.44 -92.58
C SER A 478 -86.36 -15.82 -91.17
N VAL A 479 -87.48 -15.96 -90.45
CA VAL A 479 -87.59 -15.53 -89.05
C VAL A 479 -86.72 -16.41 -88.15
N ASP A 480 -86.75 -17.72 -88.32
CA ASP A 480 -85.93 -18.65 -87.54
C ASP A 480 -84.43 -18.43 -87.77
N TYR A 481 -84.02 -18.21 -89.02
CA TYR A 481 -82.64 -17.85 -89.37
C TYR A 481 -82.18 -16.59 -88.64
N ASN A 482 -82.98 -15.52 -88.67
CA ASN A 482 -82.64 -14.26 -88.00
C ASN A 482 -82.53 -14.43 -86.48
N ASN A 483 -83.42 -15.22 -85.87
CA ASN A 483 -83.37 -15.52 -84.43
C ASN A 483 -82.12 -16.34 -84.06
N ILE A 484 -81.72 -17.31 -84.90
CA ILE A 484 -80.50 -18.10 -84.69
C ILE A 484 -79.26 -17.22 -84.87
N GLU A 485 -79.25 -16.33 -85.86
CA GLU A 485 -78.16 -15.39 -86.10
C GLU A 485 -77.99 -14.40 -84.92
N GLU A 486 -79.09 -13.88 -84.39
CA GLU A 486 -79.03 -13.00 -83.21
C GLU A 486 -78.50 -13.74 -81.97
N ARG A 487 -78.97 -14.98 -81.74
CA ARG A 487 -78.46 -15.82 -80.64
C ARG A 487 -76.99 -16.20 -80.81
N LEU A 488 -76.55 -16.47 -82.04
CA LEU A 488 -75.15 -16.77 -82.34
C LEU A 488 -74.27 -15.55 -82.01
N ASN A 489 -74.65 -14.36 -82.49
CA ASN A 489 -73.93 -13.12 -82.19
C ASN A 489 -73.88 -12.82 -80.68
N GLU A 490 -74.95 -13.10 -79.94
CA GLU A 490 -74.98 -12.93 -78.48
C GLU A 490 -74.02 -13.88 -77.77
N VAL A 491 -73.98 -15.16 -78.18
CA VAL A 491 -73.06 -16.15 -77.60
C VAL A 491 -71.62 -15.83 -77.95
N GLU A 492 -71.33 -15.43 -79.19
CA GLU A 492 -69.99 -15.01 -79.62
C GLU A 492 -69.50 -13.81 -78.80
N SER A 493 -70.33 -12.77 -78.63
CA SER A 493 -70.00 -11.60 -77.81
C SER A 493 -69.73 -11.96 -76.34
N LYS A 494 -70.54 -12.86 -75.75
CA LYS A 494 -70.31 -13.34 -74.38
C LYS A 494 -69.00 -14.14 -74.27
N THR A 495 -68.66 -14.92 -75.29
CA THR A 495 -67.42 -15.72 -75.33
C THR A 495 -66.20 -14.82 -75.40
N GLU A 496 -66.25 -13.77 -76.21
CA GLU A 496 -65.20 -12.75 -76.32
C GLU A 496 -64.96 -12.06 -74.96
N LYS A 497 -66.04 -11.66 -74.28
CA LYS A 497 -65.96 -11.03 -72.95
C LYS A 497 -65.37 -11.98 -71.89
N ILE A 498 -65.77 -13.24 -71.87
CA ILE A 498 -65.21 -14.26 -70.96
C ILE A 498 -63.70 -14.44 -71.24
N THR A 499 -63.29 -14.34 -72.50
CA THR A 499 -61.87 -14.46 -72.89
C THR A 499 -61.04 -13.29 -72.38
N GLU A 500 -61.56 -12.06 -72.47
CA GLU A 500 -60.93 -10.87 -71.89
C GLU A 500 -60.86 -10.93 -70.36
N GLU A 501 -61.95 -11.33 -69.70
CA GLU A 501 -62.00 -11.50 -68.24
C GLU A 501 -61.00 -12.57 -67.77
N LYS A 502 -60.88 -13.69 -68.50
CA LYS A 502 -59.86 -14.73 -68.26
C LYS A 502 -58.44 -14.14 -68.32
N LYS A 503 -58.11 -13.42 -69.40
CA LYS A 503 -56.78 -12.83 -69.58
C LYS A 503 -56.44 -11.86 -68.45
N SER A 504 -57.38 -10.99 -68.06
CA SER A 504 -57.19 -10.06 -66.94
C SER A 504 -57.00 -10.80 -65.61
N ALA A 505 -57.73 -11.89 -65.36
CA ALA A 505 -57.57 -12.71 -64.17
C ALA A 505 -56.20 -13.42 -64.14
N GLU A 506 -55.69 -13.91 -65.28
CA GLU A 506 -54.35 -14.52 -65.41
C GLU A 506 -53.24 -13.50 -65.12
N GLU A 507 -53.34 -12.29 -65.65
CA GLU A 507 -52.39 -11.19 -65.37
C GLU A 507 -52.38 -10.83 -63.88
N THR A 508 -53.57 -10.74 -63.27
CA THR A 508 -53.72 -10.46 -61.83
C THR A 508 -53.14 -11.59 -60.98
N LEU A 509 -53.40 -12.86 -61.33
CA LEU A 509 -52.84 -14.01 -60.63
C LEU A 509 -51.31 -14.00 -60.64
N THR A 510 -50.71 -13.71 -61.79
CA THR A 510 -49.25 -13.63 -61.96
C THR A 510 -48.64 -12.51 -61.11
N SER A 511 -49.32 -11.36 -61.05
CA SER A 511 -48.91 -10.24 -60.20
C SER A 511 -48.97 -10.60 -58.71
N LEU A 512 -50.08 -11.18 -58.24
CA LEU A 512 -50.24 -11.59 -56.84
C LEU A 512 -49.24 -12.68 -56.43
N GLN A 513 -48.94 -13.63 -57.31
CA GLN A 513 -47.91 -14.65 -57.07
C GLN A 513 -46.51 -14.04 -56.92
N SER A 514 -46.21 -13.02 -57.73
CA SER A 514 -44.94 -12.29 -57.66
C SER A 514 -44.86 -11.49 -56.35
N GLU A 515 -45.94 -10.79 -55.96
CA GLU A 515 -46.01 -10.08 -54.67
C GLU A 515 -45.82 -11.04 -53.50
N ASN A 516 -46.49 -12.20 -53.51
CA ASN A 516 -46.38 -13.18 -52.45
C ASN A 516 -44.95 -13.75 -52.32
N SER A 517 -44.28 -13.98 -53.44
CA SER A 517 -42.88 -14.43 -53.47
C SER A 517 -41.92 -13.37 -52.88
N SER A 518 -42.17 -12.10 -53.17
CA SER A 518 -41.43 -10.97 -52.60
C SER A 518 -41.63 -10.87 -51.08
N LEU A 519 -42.87 -10.91 -50.61
CA LEU A 519 -43.20 -10.83 -49.18
C LEU A 519 -42.64 -12.01 -48.39
N ARG A 520 -42.67 -13.23 -48.94
CA ARG A 520 -42.01 -14.40 -48.33
C ARG A 520 -40.51 -14.20 -48.17
N SER A 521 -39.85 -13.62 -49.17
CA SER A 521 -38.42 -13.33 -49.12
C SER A 521 -38.09 -12.28 -48.06
N GLU A 522 -38.92 -11.23 -47.96
CA GLU A 522 -38.82 -10.21 -46.91
C GLU A 522 -39.03 -10.81 -45.52
N ASN A 523 -40.05 -11.65 -45.34
CA ASN A 523 -40.34 -12.33 -44.09
C ASN A 523 -39.19 -13.23 -43.63
N ASN A 524 -38.57 -13.97 -44.55
CA ASN A 524 -37.38 -14.79 -44.26
C ASN A 524 -36.16 -13.94 -43.86
N SER A 525 -35.97 -12.79 -44.52
CA SER A 525 -34.92 -11.83 -44.17
C SER A 525 -35.12 -11.26 -42.77
N LEU A 526 -36.32 -10.77 -42.45
CA LEU A 526 -36.66 -10.23 -41.14
C LEU A 526 -36.57 -11.30 -40.04
N SER A 527 -37.02 -12.53 -40.31
CA SER A 527 -36.88 -13.66 -39.38
C SER A 527 -35.41 -13.98 -39.09
N SER A 528 -34.54 -13.90 -40.10
CA SER A 528 -33.10 -14.08 -39.91
C SER A 528 -32.50 -12.95 -39.06
N GLN A 529 -32.87 -11.69 -39.33
CA GLN A 529 -32.44 -10.55 -38.51
C GLN A 529 -32.89 -10.68 -37.06
N LEU A 530 -34.13 -11.13 -36.84
CA LEU A 530 -34.69 -11.38 -35.51
C LEU A 530 -33.88 -12.44 -34.76
N TYR A 531 -33.55 -13.56 -35.42
CA TYR A 531 -32.69 -14.60 -34.85
C TYR A 531 -31.31 -14.06 -34.42
N PHE A 532 -30.66 -13.24 -35.26
CA PHE A 532 -29.39 -12.62 -34.90
C PHE A 532 -29.52 -11.65 -33.72
N LYS A 533 -30.60 -10.85 -33.68
CA LYS A 533 -30.85 -9.89 -32.59
C LYS A 533 -31.17 -10.58 -31.27
N GLU A 534 -31.92 -11.67 -31.27
CA GLU A 534 -32.10 -12.52 -30.08
C GLU A 534 -30.77 -13.08 -29.58
N GLY A 535 -29.88 -13.49 -30.49
CA GLY A 535 -28.51 -13.89 -30.16
C GLY A 535 -27.70 -12.76 -29.50
N ASP A 536 -27.77 -11.55 -30.06
CA ASP A 536 -27.14 -10.35 -29.48
C ASP A 536 -27.69 -10.00 -28.09
N LEU A 537 -28.99 -10.21 -27.86
CA LEU A 537 -29.64 -9.98 -26.58
C LEU A 537 -29.18 -11.01 -25.54
N ARG A 538 -29.09 -12.29 -25.91
CA ARG A 538 -28.55 -13.36 -25.04
C ARG A 538 -27.13 -13.05 -24.60
N ARG A 539 -26.27 -12.58 -25.51
CA ARG A 539 -24.90 -12.16 -25.19
C ARG A 539 -24.86 -10.98 -24.21
N SER A 540 -25.68 -9.94 -24.41
CA SER A 540 -25.78 -8.83 -23.45
C SER A 540 -26.26 -9.30 -22.08
N ASN A 541 -27.24 -10.21 -22.02
CA ASN A 541 -27.71 -10.77 -20.75
C ASN A 541 -26.61 -11.55 -20.01
N ALA A 542 -25.80 -12.33 -20.73
CA ALA A 542 -24.65 -13.01 -20.14
C ALA A 542 -23.63 -12.02 -19.56
N LYS A 543 -23.31 -10.96 -20.32
CA LYS A 543 -22.37 -9.93 -19.87
C LYS A 543 -22.87 -9.14 -18.65
N ILE A 544 -24.17 -8.83 -18.59
CA ILE A 544 -24.81 -8.22 -17.41
C ILE A 544 -24.66 -9.13 -16.18
N TYR A 545 -24.80 -10.45 -16.37
CA TYR A 545 -24.64 -11.41 -15.29
C TYR A 545 -23.18 -11.48 -14.79
N GLU A 546 -22.21 -11.51 -15.70
CA GLU A 546 -20.78 -11.46 -15.38
C GLU A 546 -20.41 -10.20 -14.59
N ILE A 547 -20.79 -9.02 -15.08
CA ILE A 547 -20.53 -7.73 -14.39
C ILE A 547 -21.17 -7.72 -12.99
N LYS A 548 -22.33 -8.36 -12.82
CA LYS A 548 -23.00 -8.46 -11.52
C LYS A 548 -22.23 -9.35 -10.54
N GLN A 549 -21.60 -10.42 -11.03
CA GLN A 549 -20.73 -11.28 -10.21
C GLN A 549 -19.46 -10.53 -9.82
N GLU A 550 -18.77 -9.92 -10.79
CA GLU A 550 -17.56 -9.12 -10.51
C GLU A 550 -17.81 -8.00 -9.50
N LYS A 551 -18.94 -7.29 -9.60
CA LYS A 551 -19.34 -6.30 -8.59
C LYS A 551 -19.49 -6.91 -7.19
N THR A 552 -19.99 -8.13 -7.09
CA THR A 552 -20.15 -8.82 -5.80
C THR A 552 -18.79 -9.18 -5.23
N ASP A 553 -17.88 -9.68 -6.05
CA ASP A 553 -16.51 -10.01 -5.67
C ASP A 553 -15.72 -8.78 -5.22
N LEU A 554 -15.80 -7.66 -5.98
CA LEU A 554 -15.14 -6.40 -5.60
C LEU A 554 -15.67 -5.87 -4.26
N ASN A 555 -16.98 -5.98 -4.00
CA ASN A 555 -17.53 -5.59 -2.69
C ASN A 555 -16.98 -6.46 -1.55
N GLN A 556 -16.82 -7.76 -1.80
CA GLN A 556 -16.21 -8.66 -0.82
C GLN A 556 -14.75 -8.27 -0.56
N GLN A 557 -13.96 -8.01 -1.62
CA GLN A 557 -12.57 -7.56 -1.49
C GLN A 557 -12.46 -6.24 -0.71
N ILE A 558 -13.32 -5.25 -0.98
CA ILE A 558 -13.36 -4.00 -0.19
C ILE A 558 -13.66 -4.31 1.29
N SER A 559 -14.62 -5.20 1.55
CA SER A 559 -14.98 -5.57 2.93
C SER A 559 -13.81 -6.24 3.67
N ASP A 560 -13.08 -7.11 3.00
CA ASP A 560 -11.93 -7.82 3.57
C ASP A 560 -10.76 -6.85 3.84
N LEU A 561 -10.45 -5.96 2.89
CA LEU A 561 -9.42 -4.93 3.07
C LEU A 561 -9.77 -3.95 4.20
N ARG A 562 -11.04 -3.55 4.32
CA ARG A 562 -11.50 -2.69 5.43
C ARG A 562 -11.34 -3.37 6.79
N ARG A 563 -11.54 -4.69 6.84
CA ARG A 563 -11.29 -5.47 8.06
C ARG A 563 -9.79 -5.52 8.38
N GLU A 564 -8.95 -5.74 7.39
CA GLU A 564 -7.49 -5.74 7.56
C GLU A 564 -6.98 -4.38 8.06
N ILE A 565 -7.50 -3.27 7.52
CA ILE A 565 -7.19 -1.92 8.01
C ILE A 565 -7.62 -1.75 9.47
N ALA A 566 -8.83 -2.17 9.85
CA ALA A 566 -9.29 -2.06 11.23
C ALA A 566 -8.41 -2.86 12.22
N ASP A 567 -7.95 -4.05 11.81
CA ASP A 567 -7.00 -4.85 12.59
C ASP A 567 -5.64 -4.12 12.73
N LYS A 568 -5.15 -3.49 11.65
CA LYS A 568 -3.91 -2.70 11.64
C LYS A 568 -4.02 -1.40 12.44
N GLU A 569 -5.14 -0.69 12.39
CA GLU A 569 -5.44 0.46 13.24
C GLU A 569 -5.43 0.08 14.72
N THR A 570 -5.94 -1.11 15.05
CA THR A 570 -5.85 -1.65 16.41
C THR A 570 -4.40 -1.94 16.82
N GLU A 571 -3.57 -2.46 15.91
CA GLU A 571 -2.13 -2.66 16.14
C GLU A 571 -1.40 -1.31 16.35
N ILE A 572 -1.70 -0.30 15.51
CA ILE A 572 -1.18 1.08 15.66
C ILE A 572 -1.51 1.63 17.04
N ASN A 573 -2.77 1.56 17.47
CA ASN A 573 -3.19 2.09 18.76
C ASN A 573 -2.45 1.43 19.92
N LYS A 574 -2.23 0.11 19.87
CA LYS A 574 -1.45 -0.62 20.88
C LYS A 574 0.02 -0.22 20.89
N LEU A 575 0.66 -0.13 19.72
CA LEU A 575 2.05 0.30 19.60
C LEU A 575 2.23 1.74 20.10
N GLN A 576 1.29 2.62 19.76
CA GLN A 576 1.26 4.01 20.20
C GLN A 576 1.11 4.12 21.72
N GLU A 577 0.20 3.33 22.32
CA GLU A 577 0.00 3.27 23.77
C GLU A 577 1.28 2.80 24.50
N ILE A 578 1.98 1.79 23.96
CA ILE A 578 3.26 1.32 24.51
C ILE A 578 4.31 2.42 24.42
N ILE A 579 4.48 3.06 23.25
CA ILE A 579 5.45 4.15 23.05
C ILE A 579 5.15 5.33 23.99
N ASP A 580 3.87 5.69 24.13
CA ASP A 580 3.44 6.77 25.01
C ASP A 580 3.61 6.42 26.49
N GLY A 581 3.44 5.14 26.87
CA GLY A 581 3.76 4.63 28.21
C GLY A 581 5.26 4.65 28.54
N LEU A 582 6.13 4.51 27.54
CA LEU A 582 7.60 4.58 27.71
C LEU A 582 8.11 6.02 27.87
N LYS A 583 7.40 7.04 27.36
CA LYS A 583 7.77 8.47 27.50
C LYS A 583 7.90 8.93 28.97
N PRO A 584 6.92 8.71 29.88
CA PRO A 584 7.06 9.11 31.27
C PRO A 584 8.10 8.27 32.00
N LEU A 585 8.32 6.99 31.64
CA LEU A 585 9.40 6.18 32.18
C LEU A 585 10.77 6.77 31.86
N LYS A 586 11.03 7.19 30.62
CA LYS A 586 12.24 7.94 30.24
C LYS A 586 12.40 9.23 31.04
N LYS A 587 11.32 9.98 31.25
CA LYS A 587 11.34 11.21 32.07
C LYS A 587 11.62 10.90 33.54
N SER A 588 11.09 9.80 34.09
CA SER A 588 11.32 9.38 35.47
C SER A 588 12.72 8.81 35.72
N LEU A 589 13.31 8.13 34.73
CA LEU A 589 14.68 7.62 34.78
C LEU A 589 15.71 8.75 34.59
N GLY A 590 15.40 9.74 33.73
CA GLY A 590 16.23 10.92 33.51
C GLY A 590 16.15 11.98 34.61
N VAL A 591 14.98 12.18 35.24
CA VAL A 591 14.75 13.29 36.19
C VAL A 591 14.46 12.81 37.62
N GLY A 592 14.07 11.56 37.84
CA GLY A 592 13.67 11.05 39.16
C GLY A 592 14.84 10.55 40.01
N ARG A 593 15.86 9.93 39.39
CA ARG A 593 17.06 9.47 40.11
C ARG A 593 18.18 10.50 40.17
N GLU A 594 18.21 11.48 39.27
CA GLU A 594 19.27 12.50 39.24
C GLU A 594 19.28 13.38 40.50
N PRO A 595 18.14 13.88 41.05
CA PRO A 595 18.13 14.63 42.30
C PRO A 595 18.42 13.76 43.51
N GLN A 596 18.03 12.48 43.50
CA GLN A 596 18.25 11.56 44.62
C GLN A 596 19.71 11.10 44.67
N VAL A 597 20.30 10.78 43.52
CA VAL A 597 21.73 10.46 43.39
C VAL A 597 22.55 11.71 43.64
N LYS A 598 22.13 12.89 43.13
CA LYS A 598 22.81 14.16 43.43
C LYS A 598 22.70 14.53 44.91
N HIS A 599 21.55 14.37 45.55
CA HIS A 599 21.39 14.62 46.98
C HIS A 599 22.20 13.61 47.82
N LEU A 600 22.28 12.34 47.43
CA LEU A 600 23.14 11.35 48.08
C LEU A 600 24.62 11.64 47.86
N VAL A 601 25.01 12.06 46.65
CA VAL A 601 26.38 12.48 46.32
C VAL A 601 26.75 13.77 47.06
N ASP A 602 25.84 14.72 47.19
CA ASP A 602 26.03 15.98 47.91
C ASP A 602 26.06 15.74 49.43
N LEU A 603 25.23 14.82 49.97
CA LEU A 603 25.30 14.36 51.36
C LEU A 603 26.63 13.65 51.65
N LEU A 604 27.03 12.69 50.82
CA LEU A 604 28.28 11.96 50.96
C LEU A 604 29.50 12.86 50.71
N ALA A 605 29.37 13.89 49.87
CA ALA A 605 30.41 14.91 49.69
C ALA A 605 30.49 15.84 50.91
N GLY A 606 29.35 16.18 51.51
CA GLY A 606 29.27 16.89 52.78
C GLY A 606 29.94 16.12 53.91
N GLU A 607 29.54 14.88 54.14
CA GLU A 607 30.15 13.98 55.13
C GLU A 607 31.64 13.75 54.85
N ARG A 608 32.04 13.58 53.58
CA ARG A 608 33.45 13.46 53.20
C ARG A 608 34.22 14.74 53.52
N ASN A 609 33.65 15.91 53.33
CA ASN A 609 34.30 17.18 53.62
C ASN A 609 34.41 17.40 55.13
N GLU A 610 33.35 17.11 55.90
CA GLU A 610 33.39 17.13 57.37
C GLU A 610 34.43 16.14 57.92
N LEU A 611 34.48 14.90 57.42
CA LEU A 611 35.49 13.91 57.81
C LEU A 611 36.90 14.30 57.36
N LYS A 612 37.04 15.04 56.26
CA LYS A 612 38.32 15.57 55.78
C LYS A 612 38.79 16.74 56.65
N GLU A 613 37.88 17.59 57.08
CA GLU A 613 38.12 18.71 57.98
C GLU A 613 38.47 18.21 59.39
N GLN A 614 37.73 17.21 59.90
CA GLN A 614 38.08 16.48 61.12
C GLN A 614 39.43 15.77 61.01
N ASN A 615 39.77 15.16 59.86
CA ASN A 615 41.11 14.60 59.65
C ASN A 615 42.19 15.66 59.65
N ALA A 616 41.94 16.83 59.05
CA ALA A 616 42.90 17.94 59.04
C ALA A 616 43.12 18.47 60.46
N GLU A 617 42.05 18.57 61.25
CA GLU A 617 42.11 19.00 62.64
C GLU A 617 42.83 17.98 63.53
N LEU A 618 42.52 16.68 63.40
CA LEU A 618 43.27 15.61 64.07
C LEU A 618 44.74 15.59 63.64
N THR A 619 45.04 15.83 62.36
CA THR A 619 46.43 15.94 61.86
C THR A 619 47.15 17.13 62.48
N SER A 620 46.46 18.27 62.64
CA SER A 620 46.99 19.44 63.34
C SER A 620 47.23 19.16 64.83
N GLN A 621 46.31 18.45 65.50
CA GLN A 621 46.48 18.06 66.91
C GLN A 621 47.64 17.09 67.09
N ILE A 622 47.80 16.10 66.20
CA ILE A 622 48.96 15.21 66.17
C ILE A 622 50.25 16.02 65.96
N ALA A 623 50.26 17.01 65.06
CA ALA A 623 51.43 17.86 64.83
C ALA A 623 51.80 18.71 66.06
N ILE A 624 50.80 19.26 66.77
CA ILE A 624 51.01 20.00 68.03
C ILE A 624 51.56 19.09 69.11
N LEU A 625 50.94 17.93 69.34
CA LEU A 625 51.41 16.95 70.33
C LEU A 625 52.80 16.40 70.00
N THR A 626 53.13 16.24 68.72
CA THR A 626 54.47 15.84 68.27
C THR A 626 55.50 16.92 68.59
N ALA A 627 55.17 18.20 68.40
CA ALA A 627 56.04 19.32 68.75
C ALA A 627 56.24 19.45 70.28
N GLU A 628 55.19 19.24 71.07
CA GLU A 628 55.27 19.21 72.54
C GLU A 628 56.15 18.05 73.04
N LEU A 629 56.02 16.86 72.46
CA LEU A 629 56.87 15.70 72.76
C LEU A 629 58.35 15.99 72.47
N GLU A 630 58.65 16.65 71.36
CA GLU A 630 60.03 16.98 71.00
C GLU A 630 60.61 18.07 71.92
N THR A 631 59.79 19.04 72.34
CA THR A 631 60.18 20.06 73.32
C THR A 631 60.49 19.44 74.69
N ASN A 632 59.68 18.46 75.13
CA ASN A 632 59.92 17.73 76.37
C ASN A 632 61.17 16.84 76.31
N LYS A 633 61.47 16.23 75.15
CA LYS A 633 62.75 15.53 74.96
C LYS A 633 63.95 16.46 75.10
N GLU A 634 63.90 17.65 74.49
CA GLU A 634 64.99 18.64 74.59
C GLU A 634 65.22 19.07 76.06
N GLN A 635 64.14 19.31 76.82
CA GLN A 635 64.24 19.63 78.24
C GLN A 635 64.86 18.47 79.05
N ASN A 636 64.51 17.22 78.73
CA ASN A 636 65.07 16.05 79.39
C ASN A 636 66.56 15.85 79.05
N GLU A 637 66.97 16.05 77.80
CA GLU A 637 68.39 16.04 77.40
C GLU A 637 69.20 17.15 78.11
N GLU A 638 68.59 18.31 78.34
CA GLU A 638 69.22 19.42 79.05
C GLU A 638 69.36 19.13 80.56
N ALA A 639 68.37 18.46 81.16
CA ALA A 639 68.44 17.95 82.53
C ALA A 639 69.52 16.86 82.67
N GLU A 640 69.62 15.93 81.71
CA GLU A 640 70.70 14.92 81.68
C GLU A 640 72.08 15.54 81.56
N LYS A 641 72.25 16.60 80.73
CA LYS A 641 73.51 17.36 80.66
C LYS A 641 73.86 18.04 81.98
N ARG A 642 72.88 18.63 82.69
CA ARG A 642 73.10 19.22 84.02
C ARG A 642 73.51 18.16 85.04
N ASN A 643 72.84 17.02 85.06
CA ASN A 643 73.19 15.91 85.95
C ASN A 643 74.56 15.33 85.64
N SER A 644 74.91 15.16 84.37
CA SER A 644 76.24 14.72 83.93
C SER A 644 77.35 15.69 84.37
N LYS A 645 77.10 17.01 84.30
CA LYS A 645 78.03 18.03 84.80
C LYS A 645 78.24 17.92 86.32
N THR A 646 77.15 17.82 87.09
CA THR A 646 77.22 17.67 88.55
C THR A 646 77.91 16.37 88.97
N ILE A 647 77.65 15.26 88.29
CA ILE A 647 78.33 13.98 88.54
C ILE A 647 79.83 14.10 88.25
N ASN A 648 80.22 14.74 87.15
CA ASN A 648 81.64 14.92 86.82
C ASN A 648 82.37 15.83 87.83
N ASP A 649 81.72 16.87 88.35
CA ASP A 649 82.30 17.72 89.40
C ASP A 649 82.48 16.95 90.72
N LEU A 650 81.52 16.10 91.08
CA LEU A 650 81.62 15.22 92.25
C LEU A 650 82.67 14.11 92.09
N VAL A 651 82.83 13.56 90.89
CA VAL A 651 83.89 12.58 90.58
C VAL A 651 85.27 13.23 90.70
N LYS A 652 85.46 14.44 90.16
CA LYS A 652 86.71 15.19 90.35
C LYS A 652 87.01 15.48 91.82
N GLN A 653 85.99 15.83 92.61
CA GLN A 653 86.17 16.06 94.04
C GLN A 653 86.55 14.76 94.77
N ARG A 654 85.95 13.61 94.40
CA ARG A 654 86.29 12.30 94.94
C ARG A 654 87.70 11.86 94.58
N GLU A 655 88.15 12.08 93.34
CA GLU A 655 89.52 11.77 92.90
C GLU A 655 90.56 12.61 93.65
N ASN A 656 90.29 13.90 93.85
CA ASN A 656 91.16 14.79 94.62
C ASN A 656 91.27 14.36 96.10
N ASN A 657 90.15 13.93 96.69
CA ASN A 657 90.13 13.38 98.04
C ASN A 657 90.87 12.03 98.12
N GLN A 658 90.75 11.17 97.10
CA GLN A 658 91.46 9.88 97.03
C GLN A 658 92.97 10.09 96.90
N GLU A 659 93.43 11.07 96.12
CA GLU A 659 94.85 11.43 96.05
C GLU A 659 95.39 11.98 97.39
N GLN A 660 94.57 12.71 98.15
CA GLN A 660 94.92 13.15 99.51
C GLN A 660 95.05 11.96 100.48
N ILE A 661 94.12 10.99 100.40
CA ILE A 661 94.17 9.76 101.21
C ILE A 661 95.41 8.93 100.85
N ASP A 662 95.74 8.79 99.57
CA ASP A 662 96.91 8.02 99.13
C ASP A 662 98.24 8.69 99.54
N LYS A 663 98.29 10.04 99.54
CA LYS A 663 99.42 10.80 100.13
C LYS A 663 99.54 10.57 101.63
N LEU A 664 98.43 10.65 102.38
CA LEU A 664 98.44 10.43 103.81
C LEU A 664 98.84 8.98 104.17
N ASN A 665 98.39 7.99 103.41
CA ASN A 665 98.77 6.59 103.59
C ASN A 665 100.26 6.34 103.28
N LYS A 666 100.82 7.05 102.30
CA LYS A 666 102.26 7.00 102.01
C LYS A 666 103.08 7.65 103.12
N ASP A 667 102.69 8.85 103.56
CA ASP A 667 103.36 9.55 104.66
C ASP A 667 103.27 8.75 105.98
N LEU A 668 102.16 8.01 106.21
CA LEU A 668 101.98 7.09 107.34
C LEU A 668 102.93 5.87 107.26
N ASN A 669 103.12 5.29 106.08
CA ASN A 669 104.06 4.17 105.88
C ASN A 669 105.52 4.62 106.03
N ASP A 670 105.87 5.81 105.56
CA ASP A 670 107.22 6.37 105.71
C ASP A 670 107.54 6.66 107.19
N LEU A 671 106.58 7.21 107.95
CA LEU A 671 106.68 7.39 109.42
C LEU A 671 106.76 6.05 110.18
N THR A 672 106.08 5.01 109.69
CA THR A 672 106.13 3.67 110.30
C THR A 672 107.51 3.04 110.12
N THR A 673 108.13 3.25 108.96
CA THR A 673 109.50 2.79 108.65
C THR A 673 110.54 3.58 109.47
N GLU A 674 110.32 4.88 109.67
CA GLU A 674 111.20 5.72 110.49
C GLU A 674 111.12 5.38 111.99
N ARG A 675 109.93 5.00 112.47
CA ARG A 675 109.70 4.47 113.84
C ARG A 675 110.42 3.13 114.06
N GLU A 676 110.43 2.22 113.08
CA GLU A 676 111.18 0.97 113.17
C GLU A 676 112.69 1.19 113.22
N ASN A 677 113.20 2.17 112.45
CA ASN A 677 114.61 2.56 112.50
C ASN A 677 115.02 3.21 113.84
N THR A 678 114.17 4.04 114.44
CA THR A 678 114.42 4.60 115.79
C THR A 678 114.33 3.54 116.88
N GLN A 679 113.45 2.53 116.74
CA GLN A 679 113.41 1.39 117.65
C GLN A 679 114.67 0.50 117.55
N ASN A 680 115.24 0.33 116.36
CA ASN A 680 116.50 -0.39 116.17
C ASN A 680 117.71 0.38 116.74
N LEU A 681 117.76 1.71 116.59
CA LEU A 681 118.77 2.55 117.27
C LEU A 681 118.64 2.46 118.80
N THR A 682 117.41 2.44 119.33
CA THR A 682 117.16 2.33 120.77
C THR A 682 117.65 0.99 121.33
N LYS A 683 117.49 -0.11 120.58
CA LYS A 683 118.05 -1.43 120.94
C LYS A 683 119.59 -1.46 120.92
N GLN A 684 120.24 -0.78 119.97
CA GLN A 684 121.71 -0.63 119.95
C GLN A 684 122.22 0.20 121.14
N ILE A 685 121.55 1.29 121.51
CA ILE A 685 121.91 2.12 122.68
C ILE A 685 121.76 1.30 123.99
N GLN A 686 120.73 0.46 124.11
CA GLN A 686 120.56 -0.43 125.26
C GLN A 686 121.66 -1.52 125.36
N GLN A 687 122.15 -2.06 124.23
CA GLN A 687 123.27 -3.00 124.20
C GLN A 687 124.59 -2.34 124.61
N LEU A 688 124.88 -1.13 124.12
CA LEU A 688 126.07 -0.36 124.49
C LEU A 688 126.05 0.04 125.97
N THR A 689 124.87 0.36 126.52
CA THR A 689 124.70 0.66 127.96
C THR A 689 124.97 -0.55 128.84
N ARG A 690 124.58 -1.76 128.41
CA ARG A 690 124.92 -3.01 129.11
C ARG A 690 126.42 -3.32 129.06
N GLN A 691 127.08 -3.11 127.92
CA GLN A 691 128.53 -3.30 127.80
C GLN A 691 129.32 -2.33 128.69
N ARG A 692 128.88 -1.06 128.78
CA ARG A 692 129.47 -0.06 129.69
C ARG A 692 129.39 -0.48 131.17
N ASN A 693 128.24 -1.00 131.60
CA ASN A 693 128.02 -1.39 133.00
C ASN A 693 128.84 -2.65 133.38
N ILE A 694 129.05 -3.59 132.45
CA ILE A 694 129.94 -4.75 132.65
C ILE A 694 131.40 -4.29 132.79
N PHE A 695 131.82 -3.28 132.02
CA PHE A 695 133.18 -2.75 132.09
C PHE A 695 133.45 -2.02 133.42
N GLN A 696 132.48 -1.23 133.92
CA GLN A 696 132.58 -0.57 135.22
C GLN A 696 132.65 -1.57 136.39
N GLN A 697 131.89 -2.67 136.36
CA GLN A 697 131.97 -3.70 137.40
C GLN A 697 133.31 -4.43 137.44
N ARG A 698 133.95 -4.69 136.29
CA ARG A 698 135.31 -5.26 136.25
C ARG A 698 136.37 -4.31 136.78
N TYR A 699 136.23 -3.02 136.51
CA TYR A 699 137.13 -1.99 137.03
C TYR A 699 137.01 -1.84 138.56
N GLN A 700 135.79 -1.91 139.10
CA GLN A 700 135.55 -1.89 140.55
C GLN A 700 136.14 -3.14 141.24
N GLY A 701 135.95 -4.33 140.67
CA GLY A 701 136.48 -5.58 141.23
C GLY A 701 138.01 -5.67 141.24
N GLN A 702 138.70 -5.05 140.27
CA GLN A 702 140.17 -4.96 140.27
C GLN A 702 140.71 -3.99 141.32
N ARG A 703 139.95 -2.93 141.62
CA ARG A 703 140.29 -1.97 142.67
C ARG A 703 140.18 -2.59 144.06
N ASP A 704 139.15 -3.38 144.30
CA ASP A 704 138.92 -4.04 145.59
C ASP A 704 139.95 -5.15 145.87
N GLN A 705 140.46 -5.84 144.84
CA GLN A 705 141.55 -6.80 144.97
C GLN A 705 142.90 -6.16 145.35
N LEU A 706 143.16 -4.92 144.88
CA LEU A 706 144.35 -4.15 145.24
C LEU A 706 144.33 -3.69 146.70
N THR A 707 143.14 -3.33 147.22
CA THR A 707 143.00 -2.92 148.64
C THR A 707 143.15 -4.09 149.61
N ILE A 708 142.77 -5.30 149.20
CA ILE A 708 142.98 -6.52 150.02
C ILE A 708 144.48 -6.88 150.08
N THR A 709 145.21 -6.76 148.96
CA THR A 709 146.67 -7.03 148.95
C THR A 709 147.47 -6.01 149.75
N GLU A 710 147.04 -4.75 149.79
CA GLU A 710 147.65 -3.72 150.66
C GLU A 710 147.42 -3.99 152.16
N GLN A 711 146.28 -4.57 152.54
CA GLN A 711 145.99 -4.96 153.93
C GLN A 711 146.75 -6.21 154.38
N GLU A 712 147.02 -7.16 153.48
CA GLU A 712 147.85 -8.33 153.77
C GLU A 712 149.33 -7.96 153.97
N LEU A 713 149.85 -7.00 153.20
CA LEU A 713 151.20 -6.42 153.39
C LEU A 713 151.35 -5.67 154.72
N ALA A 714 150.30 -5.00 155.19
CA ALA A 714 150.29 -4.35 156.50
C ALA A 714 150.29 -5.37 157.66
N THR A 715 149.73 -6.56 157.47
CA THR A 715 149.65 -7.61 158.51
C THR A 715 150.96 -8.37 158.68
N ILE A 716 151.70 -8.61 157.59
CA ILE A 716 153.04 -9.25 157.68
C ILE A 716 154.05 -8.32 158.36
N THR A 717 153.94 -7.01 158.16
CA THR A 717 154.81 -6.02 158.84
C THR A 717 154.57 -6.00 160.36
N LYS A 718 153.39 -6.44 160.84
CA LYS A 718 153.03 -6.46 162.27
C LYS A 718 153.51 -7.71 163.02
N ASN A 719 153.80 -8.82 162.32
CA ASN A 719 154.28 -10.05 162.95
C ASN A 719 155.81 -10.14 163.05
N HIS A 720 156.53 -9.09 162.65
CA HIS A 720 157.98 -8.96 162.81
C HIS A 720 158.40 -8.24 164.12
N ALA A 721 157.48 -8.04 165.07
CA ALA A 721 157.71 -7.37 166.35
C ALA A 721 157.45 -8.27 167.59
N ASN A 722 157.45 -9.59 167.38
CA ASN A 722 157.72 -10.67 168.35
C ASN A 722 158.50 -11.77 167.61
#